data_AF-A0A5S9IVB0-F1
#
_entry.id   AF-A0A5S9IVB0-F1
#
_cell.length_a   1.000
_cell.length_b   1.000
_cell.length_c   1.000
_cell.angle_alpha   90.00
_cell.angle_beta   90.00
_cell.angle_gamma   90.00
#
_symmetry.space_group_name_H-M   'P 1'
#
loop_
_entity.id
_entity.type
_entity.pdbx_description
1 polymer ?
#
loop_
_entity_poly.entity_id
_entity_poly.type
_entity_poly.pdbx_seq_one_letter_code
_entity_poly.pdbx_strand_id
1 'polypeptide(L)'
;MGIVKSTLKFLWYGSIGASSFYFRRSKFPQILSNSLVHLGPVYVKMGQVISTRRDVIPEEYTEKLSTLCDNVPPEKEKIMRKIIRENLPKDAEEIFSEFGEEPIAAGSVAQVYKAKLHSGEDVAVKVLRPNILSEVHDNFKFIRMMVNVFELLFKNLRMINLPGIVNELEGLLITQTDLTHETDNFIRFRELFADEPNLTVPKVYAEFSSTQVMVTEFVDAVQPYEYEKLNTPGEELASRVDNLMDSMIFLQGLCHADLHPGNFFWNTKGELVLIDFGLVHEFPVEDRNHLTTYYFSLVEGFYHFATQYFIDHFIIPHPKRRKKEFDKKALLDELYDIVKEHSSSQDGFSVVFYKLMHVLSRYQLQLKPNTSKMFLTLITVEGYILHLNPKFDMIENTRKKKMDMAEYTSLPEEVEKMLMQDFGSYSTALFKDNCSIEQAYKNRNEFTMQQIGLKKGQFVIDVGCGRGQMLDAMKKRGADVLGVTISKTEQQLCVERGLDCVWSSWEDFDNVVEKPYPLADAIVIIEILVHMASIFENRAGLMDLRLQKLFEWCSGKLKDHGKLYIQVLNADSRFIEGLKHQETCNEIIEKAPILGFASVKQLVANSDPYFEVVEIHNHSEDLLKTYYYFQQQFDKHEKRFAELLDPKFHRLMRMELNILTELAEKKIMRLHRILLQKKA
;
A
#
# COMPACT_ATOMS: atom_id res chain seq x y z
N MET A 1 -18.96 4.42 45.44
CA MET A 1 -20.32 3.80 45.39
C MET A 1 -20.73 3.35 43.98
N GLY A 2 -20.32 4.04 42.90
CA GLY A 2 -20.57 3.59 41.50
C GLY A 2 -19.85 2.30 41.10
N ILE A 3 -18.61 2.10 41.56
CA ILE A 3 -17.76 0.93 41.25
C ILE A 3 -18.42 -0.39 41.70
N VAL A 4 -18.90 -0.47 42.94
CA VAL A 4 -19.61 -1.65 43.48
C VAL A 4 -20.91 -1.94 42.73
N LYS A 5 -21.61 -0.90 42.26
CA LYS A 5 -22.83 -1.03 41.43
C LYS A 5 -22.54 -1.61 40.05
N SER A 6 -21.41 -1.24 39.43
CA SER A 6 -20.99 -1.79 38.12
C SER A 6 -20.56 -3.26 38.22
N THR A 7 -19.81 -3.62 39.27
CA THR A 7 -19.37 -5.00 39.54
C THR A 7 -20.54 -5.93 39.85
N LEU A 8 -21.49 -5.48 40.68
CA LEU A 8 -22.71 -6.24 40.97
C LEU A 8 -23.58 -6.39 39.72
N LYS A 9 -23.65 -5.37 38.84
CA LYS A 9 -24.39 -5.48 37.57
C LYS A 9 -23.74 -6.45 36.57
N PHE A 10 -22.41 -6.41 36.40
CA PHE A 10 -21.71 -7.35 35.52
C PHE A 10 -21.88 -8.81 36.00
N LEU A 11 -21.71 -9.05 37.30
CA LEU A 11 -21.96 -10.36 37.91
C LEU A 11 -23.45 -10.76 37.84
N TRP A 12 -24.38 -9.81 37.94
CA TRP A 12 -25.81 -10.05 37.82
C TRP A 12 -26.23 -10.42 36.38
N TYR A 13 -25.74 -9.70 35.36
CA TYR A 13 -25.99 -10.05 33.96
C TYR A 13 -25.28 -11.35 33.56
N GLY A 14 -24.06 -11.59 34.04
CA GLY A 14 -23.34 -12.85 33.86
C GLY A 14 -24.02 -14.05 34.55
N SER A 15 -24.64 -13.83 35.71
CA SER A 15 -25.37 -14.89 36.43
C SER A 15 -26.78 -15.14 35.87
N ILE A 16 -27.43 -14.15 35.25
CA ILE A 16 -28.65 -14.38 34.44
C ILE A 16 -28.31 -15.19 33.18
N GLY A 17 -27.14 -14.97 32.57
CA GLY A 17 -26.63 -15.78 31.46
C GLY A 17 -26.24 -17.21 31.88
N ALA A 18 -25.69 -17.39 33.09
CA ALA A 18 -25.28 -18.70 33.60
C ALA A 18 -26.45 -19.57 34.12
N SER A 19 -27.54 -18.95 34.59
CA SER A 19 -28.72 -19.67 35.13
C SER A 19 -29.80 -19.98 34.10
N SER A 20 -29.65 -19.51 32.85
CA SER A 20 -30.63 -19.72 31.77
C SER A 20 -30.07 -20.51 30.57
N PHE A 21 -29.05 -21.34 30.79
CA PHE A 21 -28.30 -22.10 29.78
C PHE A 21 -29.12 -23.10 28.92
N TYR A 22 -30.45 -23.11 29.06
CA TYR A 22 -31.36 -23.95 28.27
C TYR A 22 -32.55 -23.23 27.62
N PHE A 23 -32.72 -21.90 27.75
CA PHE A 23 -33.88 -21.20 27.14
C PHE A 23 -33.51 -19.86 26.47
N ARG A 24 -33.62 -19.85 25.13
CA ARG A 24 -33.57 -18.73 24.15
C ARG A 24 -32.19 -18.20 23.72
N ARG A 25 -31.55 -18.94 22.79
CA ARG A 25 -30.40 -18.49 21.96
C ARG A 25 -30.64 -17.12 21.27
N SER A 26 -31.85 -16.80 20.83
CA SER A 26 -32.12 -15.62 19.98
C SER A 26 -32.06 -14.25 20.67
N LYS A 27 -31.99 -14.17 22.00
CA LYS A 27 -31.94 -12.87 22.72
C LYS A 27 -30.54 -12.49 23.22
N PHE A 28 -29.59 -13.41 23.16
CA PHE A 28 -28.26 -13.20 23.72
C PHE A 28 -27.45 -12.12 22.99
N PRO A 29 -27.48 -12.01 21.65
CA PRO A 29 -26.85 -10.90 20.94
C PRO A 29 -27.36 -9.52 21.39
N GLN A 30 -28.67 -9.38 21.60
CA GLN A 30 -29.28 -8.13 22.06
C GLN A 30 -28.88 -7.79 23.49
N ILE A 31 -28.82 -8.79 24.38
CA ILE A 31 -28.36 -8.60 25.77
C ILE A 31 -26.90 -8.17 25.81
N LEU A 32 -26.05 -8.78 24.98
CA LEU A 32 -24.64 -8.43 24.85
C LEU A 32 -24.50 -6.97 24.37
N SER A 33 -25.14 -6.61 23.25
CA SER A 33 -25.11 -5.26 22.69
C SER A 33 -25.57 -4.21 23.71
N ASN A 34 -26.70 -4.42 24.39
CA ASN A 34 -27.18 -3.53 25.45
C ASN A 34 -26.20 -3.43 26.63
N SER A 35 -25.56 -4.53 27.00
CA SER A 35 -24.57 -4.55 28.08
C SER A 35 -23.34 -3.73 27.72
N LEU A 36 -22.85 -3.80 26.48
CA LEU A 36 -21.73 -3.00 26.01
C LEU A 36 -22.06 -1.50 26.05
N VAL A 37 -23.25 -1.10 25.59
CA VAL A 37 -23.76 0.28 25.71
C VAL A 37 -23.78 0.74 27.17
N HIS A 38 -24.28 -0.09 28.08
CA HIS A 38 -24.37 0.26 29.50
C HIS A 38 -23.02 0.32 30.22
N LEU A 39 -22.01 -0.39 29.73
CA LEU A 39 -20.67 -0.41 30.33
C LEU A 39 -19.85 0.82 29.93
N GLY A 40 -20.18 1.45 28.80
CA GLY A 40 -19.63 2.73 28.40
C GLY A 40 -18.80 2.68 27.10
N PRO A 41 -18.20 3.80 26.71
CA PRO A 41 -17.65 4.02 25.36
C PRO A 41 -16.58 3.00 24.96
N VAL A 42 -15.72 2.57 25.90
CA VAL A 42 -14.65 1.59 25.62
C VAL A 42 -15.24 0.25 25.17
N TYR A 43 -16.32 -0.19 25.80
CA TYR A 43 -16.96 -1.47 25.52
C TYR A 43 -17.77 -1.43 24.23
N VAL A 44 -18.40 -0.29 23.93
CA VAL A 44 -19.04 -0.06 22.63
C VAL A 44 -18.01 -0.17 21.50
N LYS A 45 -16.84 0.46 21.65
CA LYS A 45 -15.74 0.37 20.65
C LYS A 45 -15.29 -1.08 20.43
N MET A 46 -15.14 -1.87 21.49
CA MET A 46 -14.85 -3.30 21.37
C MET A 46 -15.94 -4.06 20.60
N GLY A 47 -17.21 -3.76 20.86
CA GLY A 47 -18.33 -4.32 20.13
C GLY A 47 -18.31 -3.98 18.64
N GLN A 48 -17.96 -2.75 18.29
CA GLN A 48 -17.79 -2.30 16.90
C GLN A 48 -16.72 -3.12 16.17
N VAL A 49 -15.53 -3.28 16.77
CA VAL A 49 -14.46 -4.10 16.18
C VAL A 49 -14.91 -5.55 15.97
N ILE A 50 -15.57 -6.16 16.97
CA ILE A 50 -16.09 -7.52 16.88
C ILE A 50 -17.16 -7.65 15.78
N SER A 51 -17.98 -6.61 15.58
CA SER A 51 -19.06 -6.63 14.57
C SER A 51 -18.56 -6.78 13.12
N THR A 52 -17.30 -6.41 12.86
CA THR A 52 -16.68 -6.53 11.53
C THR A 52 -16.32 -7.97 11.15
N ARG A 53 -16.28 -8.88 12.13
CA ARG A 53 -15.72 -10.24 11.98
C ARG A 53 -16.77 -11.28 11.66
N ARG A 54 -17.53 -11.08 10.59
CA ARG A 54 -18.57 -12.06 10.12
C ARG A 54 -17.99 -13.40 9.68
N ASP A 55 -16.69 -13.43 9.38
CA ASP A 55 -15.91 -14.62 9.05
C ASP A 55 -15.71 -15.57 10.24
N VAL A 56 -15.69 -15.03 11.47
CA VAL A 56 -15.44 -15.80 12.70
C VAL A 56 -16.62 -15.80 13.66
N ILE A 57 -17.39 -14.72 13.68
CA ILE A 57 -18.50 -14.50 14.60
C ILE A 57 -19.83 -14.75 13.87
N PRO A 58 -20.75 -15.55 14.44
CA PRO A 58 -22.04 -15.84 13.81
C PRO A 58 -22.81 -14.56 13.47
N GLU A 59 -23.50 -14.59 12.32
CA GLU A 59 -24.22 -13.44 11.74
C GLU A 59 -25.18 -12.76 12.72
N GLU A 60 -25.92 -13.54 13.51
CA GLU A 60 -26.87 -13.01 14.52
C GLU A 60 -26.20 -12.09 15.57
N TYR A 61 -24.91 -12.26 15.84
CA TYR A 61 -24.13 -11.41 16.74
C TYR A 61 -23.58 -10.18 16.02
N THR A 62 -23.01 -10.37 14.84
CA THR A 62 -22.38 -9.27 14.09
C THR A 62 -23.42 -8.25 13.62
N GLU A 63 -24.60 -8.68 13.16
CA GLU A 63 -25.73 -7.80 12.84
C GLU A 63 -26.20 -6.98 14.05
N LYS A 64 -26.18 -7.57 15.25
CA LYS A 64 -26.63 -6.88 16.46
C LYS A 64 -25.57 -5.97 17.05
N LEU A 65 -24.30 -6.31 16.87
CA LEU A 65 -23.16 -5.49 17.30
C LEU A 65 -22.87 -4.36 16.32
N SER A 66 -23.21 -4.50 15.02
CA SER A 66 -23.02 -3.42 14.05
C SER A 66 -23.88 -2.19 14.37
N THR A 67 -25.02 -2.37 15.05
CA THR A 67 -25.84 -1.24 15.54
C THR A 67 -25.13 -0.38 16.59
N LEU A 68 -23.98 -0.83 17.13
CA LEU A 68 -23.16 -0.05 18.05
C LEU A 68 -22.33 1.02 17.33
N CYS A 69 -22.22 0.97 16.00
CA CYS A 69 -21.48 1.94 15.21
C CYS A 69 -22.20 3.30 15.15
N ASP A 70 -23.51 3.29 14.90
CA ASP A 70 -24.29 4.47 14.51
C ASP A 70 -25.62 4.64 15.27
N ASN A 71 -26.07 3.61 16.00
CA ASN A 71 -27.39 3.56 16.63
C ASN A 71 -27.32 3.34 18.15
N VAL A 72 -26.37 4.02 18.80
CA VAL A 72 -26.32 4.11 20.28
C VAL A 72 -27.41 5.09 20.73
N PRO A 73 -28.18 4.82 21.79
CA PRO A 73 -29.25 5.71 22.24
C PRO A 73 -28.76 7.15 22.45
N PRO A 74 -29.38 8.16 21.81
CA PRO A 74 -28.90 9.54 21.88
C PRO A 74 -29.07 10.13 23.28
N GLU A 75 -28.15 11.02 23.63
CA GLU A 75 -28.26 11.92 24.76
C GLU A 75 -29.39 12.93 24.58
N LYS A 76 -29.86 13.44 25.71
CA LYS A 76 -30.97 14.39 25.73
C LYS A 76 -30.62 15.65 24.96
N GLU A 77 -31.47 16.01 24.02
CA GLU A 77 -31.37 17.21 23.18
C GLU A 77 -30.96 18.46 23.98
N LYS A 78 -31.60 18.71 25.12
CA LYS A 78 -31.29 19.87 25.99
C LYS A 78 -29.82 19.93 26.43
N ILE A 79 -29.19 18.79 26.68
CA ILE A 79 -27.78 18.71 27.06
C ILE A 79 -26.90 18.98 25.84
N MET A 80 -27.22 18.37 24.71
CA MET A 80 -26.46 18.52 23.46
C MET A 80 -26.52 19.96 22.93
N ARG A 81 -27.69 20.60 22.91
CA ARG A 81 -27.83 22.01 22.53
C ARG A 81 -27.04 22.95 23.41
N LYS A 82 -26.92 22.63 24.71
CA LYS A 82 -26.06 23.39 25.62
C LYS A 82 -24.59 23.29 25.20
N ILE A 83 -24.10 22.08 24.91
CA ILE A 83 -22.72 21.84 24.45
C ILE A 83 -22.47 22.58 23.13
N ILE A 84 -23.38 22.46 22.16
CA ILE A 84 -23.29 23.14 20.86
C ILE A 84 -23.16 24.66 21.07
N ARG A 85 -24.07 25.28 21.83
CA ARG A 85 -24.06 26.72 22.07
C ARG A 85 -22.81 27.20 22.80
N GLU A 86 -22.28 26.40 23.73
CA GLU A 86 -21.09 26.76 24.52
C GLU A 86 -19.77 26.59 23.76
N ASN A 87 -19.75 25.82 22.66
CA ASN A 87 -18.52 25.44 21.96
C ASN A 87 -18.50 25.83 20.48
N LEU A 88 -19.57 26.41 19.95
CA LEU A 88 -19.54 27.10 18.67
C LEU A 88 -18.88 28.48 18.83
N PRO A 89 -18.15 28.97 17.81
CA PRO A 89 -17.51 30.28 17.86
C PRO A 89 -18.49 31.46 17.78
N LYS A 90 -19.73 31.19 17.37
CA LYS A 90 -20.87 32.14 17.29
C LYS A 90 -22.16 31.41 17.67
N ASP A 91 -23.24 32.16 17.85
CA ASP A 91 -24.57 31.57 18.02
C ASP A 91 -24.92 30.69 16.81
N ALA A 92 -25.56 29.54 17.07
CA ALA A 92 -25.83 28.54 16.04
C ALA A 92 -26.69 29.13 14.90
N GLU A 93 -27.62 30.03 15.23
CA GLU A 93 -28.49 30.74 14.30
C GLU A 93 -27.73 31.72 13.39
N GLU A 94 -26.53 32.16 13.77
CA GLU A 94 -25.66 32.98 12.92
C GLU A 94 -24.83 32.16 11.92
N ILE A 95 -24.62 30.87 12.20
CA ILE A 95 -23.81 29.97 11.37
C ILE A 95 -24.73 29.17 10.43
N PHE A 96 -25.82 28.63 10.97
CA PHE A 96 -26.72 27.72 10.29
C PHE A 96 -28.06 28.39 9.98
N SER A 97 -28.52 28.23 8.74
CA SER A 97 -29.87 28.61 8.31
C SER A 97 -30.91 27.59 8.76
N GLU A 98 -30.53 26.32 8.85
CA GLU A 98 -31.34 25.21 9.35
C GLU A 98 -30.46 24.31 10.23
N PHE A 99 -30.97 23.85 11.37
CA PHE A 99 -30.28 22.89 12.24
C PHE A 99 -31.25 21.80 12.67
N GLY A 100 -30.96 20.54 12.33
CA GLY A 100 -31.81 19.41 12.65
C GLY A 100 -32.01 19.22 14.15
N GLU A 101 -33.25 18.99 14.58
CA GLU A 101 -33.57 18.79 16.00
C GLU A 101 -33.09 17.43 16.51
N GLU A 102 -33.21 16.40 15.67
CA GLU A 102 -32.80 15.04 15.98
C GLU A 102 -31.43 14.72 15.36
N PRO A 103 -30.56 13.96 16.07
CA PRO A 103 -29.31 13.52 15.49
C PRO A 103 -29.56 12.51 14.36
N ILE A 104 -28.79 12.63 13.28
CA ILE A 104 -28.79 11.67 12.16
C ILE A 104 -28.01 10.40 12.49
N ALA A 105 -27.07 10.48 13.44
CA ALA A 105 -26.29 9.35 13.94
C ALA A 105 -25.84 9.59 15.39
N ALA A 106 -25.72 8.52 16.16
CA ALA A 106 -25.24 8.58 17.53
C ALA A 106 -24.26 7.42 17.81
N GLY A 107 -23.00 7.79 18.07
CA GLY A 107 -21.94 6.86 18.44
C GLY A 107 -21.66 6.83 19.94
N SER A 108 -20.59 6.12 20.30
CA SER A 108 -20.10 5.98 21.68
C SER A 108 -19.55 7.27 22.28
N VAL A 109 -18.94 8.13 21.45
CA VAL A 109 -18.21 9.33 21.87
C VAL A 109 -18.92 10.61 21.46
N ALA A 110 -19.64 10.61 20.33
CA ALA A 110 -20.25 11.79 19.74
C ALA A 110 -21.62 11.50 19.12
N GLN A 111 -22.36 12.57 18.83
CA GLN A 111 -23.58 12.56 18.02
C GLN A 111 -23.40 13.48 16.81
N VAL A 112 -24.05 13.16 15.71
CA VAL A 112 -23.98 13.93 14.47
C VAL A 112 -25.36 14.47 14.14
N TYR A 113 -25.43 15.75 13.80
CA TYR A 113 -26.63 16.44 13.34
C TYR A 113 -26.46 16.88 11.89
N LYS A 114 -27.54 16.87 11.10
CA LYS A 114 -27.56 17.55 9.81
C LYS A 114 -27.95 19.01 10.01
N ALA A 115 -27.22 19.92 9.39
CA ALA A 115 -27.53 21.35 9.37
C ALA A 115 -27.26 21.92 7.97
N LYS A 116 -27.64 23.18 7.76
CA LYS A 116 -27.40 23.92 6.53
C LYS A 116 -26.78 25.26 6.87
N LEU A 117 -25.67 25.62 6.20
CA LEU A 117 -25.05 26.92 6.38
C LEU A 117 -25.91 28.04 5.77
N HIS A 118 -25.69 29.28 6.18
CA HIS A 118 -26.31 30.45 5.51
C HIS A 118 -25.84 30.63 4.05
N SER A 119 -24.68 30.08 3.70
CA SER A 119 -24.18 30.01 2.32
C SER A 119 -24.90 28.97 1.46
N GLY A 120 -25.68 28.07 2.07
CA GLY A 120 -26.56 27.11 1.39
C GLY A 120 -26.06 25.67 1.37
N GLU A 121 -24.80 25.41 1.73
CA GLU A 121 -24.25 24.06 1.80
C GLU A 121 -24.82 23.25 2.98
N ASP A 122 -25.14 21.98 2.72
CA ASP A 122 -25.49 21.01 3.77
C ASP A 122 -24.22 20.57 4.52
N VAL A 123 -24.30 20.50 5.85
CA VAL A 123 -23.18 20.15 6.73
C VAL A 123 -23.57 19.13 7.79
N ALA A 124 -22.59 18.32 8.19
CA ALA A 124 -22.66 17.42 9.33
C ALA A 124 -21.99 18.09 10.53
N VAL A 125 -22.70 18.15 11.66
CA VAL A 125 -22.22 18.75 12.91
C VAL A 125 -22.02 17.63 13.94
N LYS A 126 -20.78 17.20 14.12
CA LYS A 126 -20.37 16.20 15.12
C LYS A 126 -20.14 16.89 16.46
N VAL A 127 -20.78 16.39 17.51
CA VAL A 127 -20.78 16.98 18.86
C VAL A 127 -20.43 15.91 19.88
N LEU A 128 -19.43 16.14 20.71
CA LEU A 128 -19.04 15.20 21.76
C LEU A 128 -20.15 15.04 22.80
N ARG A 129 -20.27 13.81 23.32
CA ARG A 129 -21.13 13.49 24.46
C ARG A 129 -20.61 14.19 25.74
N PRO A 130 -21.50 14.60 26.65
CA PRO A 130 -21.10 15.24 27.90
C PRO A 130 -20.18 14.32 28.73
N ASN A 131 -19.16 14.91 29.36
CA ASN A 131 -18.27 14.22 30.31
C ASN A 131 -17.49 13.02 29.75
N ILE A 132 -17.40 12.86 28.42
CA ILE A 132 -16.83 11.66 27.79
C ILE A 132 -15.40 11.34 28.25
N LEU A 133 -14.53 12.35 28.41
CA LEU A 133 -13.17 12.18 28.94
C LEU A 133 -13.16 11.54 30.34
N SER A 134 -14.09 11.95 31.21
CA SER A 134 -14.18 11.38 32.56
C SER A 134 -14.70 9.95 32.55
N GLU A 135 -15.64 9.63 31.66
CA GLU A 135 -16.18 8.27 31.50
C GLU A 135 -15.14 7.31 30.96
N VAL A 136 -14.35 7.74 29.97
CA VAL A 136 -13.21 6.99 29.43
C VAL A 136 -12.20 6.68 30.53
N HIS A 137 -11.77 7.68 31.31
CA HIS A 137 -10.86 7.46 32.43
C HIS A 137 -11.41 6.47 33.46
N ASP A 138 -12.70 6.56 33.81
CA ASP A 138 -13.32 5.66 34.78
C ASP A 138 -13.46 4.22 34.25
N ASN A 139 -13.79 4.06 32.96
CA ASN A 139 -13.77 2.77 32.27
C ASN A 139 -12.37 2.13 32.36
N PHE A 140 -11.31 2.88 32.03
CA PHE A 140 -9.94 2.36 32.05
C PHE A 140 -9.38 2.11 33.46
N LYS A 141 -9.78 2.88 34.47
CA LYS A 141 -9.49 2.55 35.89
C LYS A 141 -10.02 1.16 36.25
N PHE A 142 -11.24 0.84 35.83
CA PHE A 142 -11.83 -0.47 36.09
C PHE A 142 -11.13 -1.58 35.30
N ILE A 143 -10.85 -1.36 34.01
CA ILE A 143 -10.13 -2.33 33.18
C ILE A 143 -8.75 -2.64 33.75
N ARG A 144 -7.99 -1.62 34.21
CA ARG A 144 -6.71 -1.81 34.90
C ARG A 144 -6.83 -2.67 36.16
N MET A 145 -7.85 -2.42 36.97
CA MET A 145 -8.11 -3.23 38.17
C MET A 145 -8.34 -4.70 37.79
N MET A 146 -9.13 -4.96 36.76
CA MET A 146 -9.39 -6.32 36.27
C MET A 146 -8.15 -6.99 35.72
N VAL A 147 -7.35 -6.28 34.90
CA VAL A 147 -6.08 -6.79 34.37
C VAL A 147 -5.13 -7.21 35.47
N ASN A 148 -4.98 -6.41 36.53
CA ASN A 148 -4.15 -6.75 37.68
C ASN A 148 -4.63 -8.04 38.37
N VAL A 149 -5.94 -8.21 38.53
CA VAL A 149 -6.53 -9.44 39.11
C VAL A 149 -6.27 -10.65 38.19
N PHE A 150 -6.44 -10.49 36.88
CA PHE A 150 -6.20 -11.56 35.91
C PHE A 150 -4.73 -12.00 35.85
N GLU A 151 -3.77 -11.06 35.88
CA GLU A 151 -2.33 -11.39 35.93
C GLU A 151 -1.91 -12.12 37.23
N LEU A 152 -2.65 -11.89 38.33
CA LEU A 152 -2.46 -12.61 39.59
C LEU A 152 -3.01 -14.03 39.52
N LEU A 153 -4.22 -14.21 38.98
CA LEU A 153 -4.93 -15.50 38.92
C LEU A 153 -4.38 -16.43 37.84
N PHE A 154 -3.98 -15.90 36.69
CA PHE A 154 -3.56 -16.70 35.52
C PHE A 154 -2.12 -16.39 35.16
N LYS A 155 -1.19 -17.22 35.65
CA LYS A 155 0.25 -17.08 35.37
C LYS A 155 0.59 -17.07 33.87
N ASN A 156 -0.22 -17.72 33.04
CA ASN A 156 -0.06 -17.75 31.58
C ASN A 156 -0.34 -16.39 30.92
N LEU A 157 -1.19 -15.54 31.51
CA LEU A 157 -1.49 -14.21 30.99
C LEU A 157 -0.36 -13.20 31.24
N ARG A 158 0.57 -13.48 32.16
CA ARG A 158 1.72 -12.59 32.42
C ARG A 158 2.66 -12.44 31.22
N MET A 159 2.59 -13.36 30.26
CA MET A 159 3.33 -13.29 29.01
C MET A 159 2.67 -12.37 27.98
N ILE A 160 1.42 -11.96 28.21
CA ILE A 160 0.73 -10.93 27.43
C ILE A 160 0.92 -9.60 28.17
N ASN A 161 1.38 -8.56 27.48
CA ASN A 161 1.52 -7.23 28.06
C ASN A 161 0.15 -6.52 28.21
N LEU A 162 -0.79 -7.13 28.94
CA LEU A 162 -2.13 -6.59 29.14
C LEU A 162 -2.12 -5.16 29.68
N PRO A 163 -1.27 -4.77 30.67
CA PRO A 163 -1.20 -3.38 31.11
C PRO A 163 -0.77 -2.41 30.00
N GLY A 164 0.19 -2.81 29.16
CA GLY A 164 0.62 -2.02 28.01
C GLY A 164 -0.50 -1.82 27.00
N ILE A 165 -1.23 -2.89 26.64
CA ILE A 165 -2.38 -2.84 25.74
C ILE A 165 -3.45 -1.89 26.28
N VAL A 166 -3.76 -1.98 27.58
CA VAL A 166 -4.75 -1.10 28.22
C VAL A 166 -4.32 0.37 28.18
N ASN A 167 -3.05 0.67 28.44
CA ASN A 167 -2.54 2.04 28.39
C ASN A 167 -2.57 2.59 26.96
N GLU A 168 -2.24 1.77 25.96
CA GLU A 168 -2.30 2.16 24.56
C GLU A 168 -3.74 2.45 24.11
N LEU A 169 -4.68 1.55 24.45
CA LEU A 169 -6.10 1.75 24.17
C LEU A 169 -6.67 2.99 24.87
N GLU A 170 -6.23 3.28 26.10
CA GLU A 170 -6.64 4.50 26.81
C GLU A 170 -6.14 5.75 26.09
N GLY A 171 -4.87 5.78 25.68
CA GLY A 171 -4.32 6.88 24.90
C GLY A 171 -5.13 7.14 23.63
N LEU A 172 -5.46 6.09 22.86
CA LEU A 172 -6.24 6.19 21.62
C LEU A 172 -7.66 6.70 21.85
N LEU A 173 -8.34 6.27 22.91
CA LEU A 173 -9.70 6.75 23.19
C LEU A 173 -9.73 8.14 23.81
N ILE A 174 -8.69 8.55 24.54
CA ILE A 174 -8.56 9.92 25.05
C ILE A 174 -8.42 10.90 23.87
N THR A 175 -7.65 10.57 22.82
CA THR A 175 -7.52 11.47 21.66
C THR A 175 -8.84 11.69 20.93
N GLN A 176 -9.78 10.73 20.99
CA GLN A 176 -11.14 10.90 20.44
C GLN A 176 -12.04 11.84 21.26
N THR A 177 -11.61 12.27 22.45
CA THR A 177 -12.37 13.21 23.30
C THR A 177 -12.04 14.69 23.04
N ASP A 178 -11.23 14.96 22.02
CA ASP A 178 -10.93 16.29 21.52
C ASP A 178 -11.02 16.28 19.98
N LEU A 179 -12.02 16.97 19.44
CA LEU A 179 -12.30 17.01 17.99
C LEU A 179 -11.31 17.88 17.20
N THR A 180 -10.39 18.61 17.86
CA THR A 180 -9.34 19.34 17.14
C THR A 180 -8.37 18.39 16.43
N HIS A 181 -8.01 17.28 17.08
CA HIS A 181 -7.17 16.24 16.48
C HIS A 181 -7.83 15.62 15.24
N GLU A 182 -9.13 15.35 15.32
CA GLU A 182 -9.88 14.82 14.18
C GLU A 182 -10.01 15.86 13.04
N THR A 183 -10.22 17.13 13.37
CA THR A 183 -10.24 18.24 12.42
C THR A 183 -8.92 18.35 11.65
N ASP A 184 -7.79 18.34 12.36
CA ASP A 184 -6.45 18.40 11.76
C ASP A 184 -6.18 17.18 10.87
N ASN A 185 -6.60 15.98 11.32
CA ASN A 185 -6.46 14.76 10.54
C ASN A 185 -7.29 14.80 9.25
N PHE A 186 -8.54 15.29 9.30
CA PHE A 186 -9.37 15.45 8.10
C PHE A 186 -8.69 16.36 7.06
N ILE A 187 -8.18 17.52 7.50
CA ILE A 187 -7.50 18.47 6.61
C ILE A 187 -6.29 17.80 5.97
N ARG A 188 -5.45 17.16 6.80
CA ARG A 188 -4.25 16.45 6.33
C ARG A 188 -4.59 15.32 5.35
N PHE A 189 -5.61 14.52 5.63
CA PHE A 189 -6.06 13.46 4.72
C PHE A 189 -6.60 14.02 3.41
N ARG A 190 -7.44 15.06 3.46
CA ARG A 190 -8.00 15.66 2.26
C ARG A 190 -6.92 16.23 1.34
N GLU A 191 -5.88 16.84 1.91
CA GLU A 191 -4.74 17.36 1.14
C GLU A 191 -3.86 16.23 0.57
N LEU A 192 -3.52 15.24 1.40
CA LEU A 192 -2.58 14.17 1.01
C LEU A 192 -3.17 13.20 -0.03
N PHE A 193 -4.49 13.01 0.01
CA PHE A 193 -5.23 12.10 -0.87
C PHE A 193 -6.11 12.84 -1.88
N ALA A 194 -5.83 14.12 -2.17
CA ALA A 194 -6.62 14.91 -3.13
C ALA A 194 -6.68 14.28 -4.53
N ASP A 195 -5.61 13.58 -4.92
CA ASP A 195 -5.47 12.91 -6.21
C ASP A 195 -5.83 11.41 -6.15
N GLU A 196 -6.30 10.91 -5.00
CA GLU A 196 -6.64 9.49 -4.84
C GLU A 196 -7.96 9.18 -5.56
N PRO A 197 -7.96 8.29 -6.55
CA PRO A 197 -9.17 7.97 -7.28
C PRO A 197 -10.17 7.23 -6.39
N ASN A 198 -11.46 7.48 -6.61
CA ASN A 198 -12.55 6.82 -5.89
C ASN A 198 -12.59 7.07 -4.37
N LEU A 199 -11.99 8.16 -3.89
CA LEU A 199 -12.04 8.60 -2.50
C LEU A 199 -12.72 9.97 -2.39
N THR A 200 -13.60 10.11 -1.41
CA THR A 200 -14.16 11.39 -0.97
C THR A 200 -13.79 11.59 0.49
N VAL A 201 -13.06 12.68 0.78
CA VAL A 201 -12.83 13.16 2.15
C VAL A 201 -13.59 14.48 2.30
N PRO A 202 -14.71 14.55 3.06
CA PRO A 202 -15.50 15.76 3.26
C PRO A 202 -14.68 16.99 3.63
N LYS A 203 -15.08 18.18 3.14
CA LYS A 203 -14.44 19.44 3.54
C LYS A 203 -14.72 19.71 5.02
N VAL A 204 -13.72 20.18 5.77
CA VAL A 204 -13.92 20.68 7.13
C VAL A 204 -14.10 22.20 7.12
N TYR A 205 -15.04 22.68 7.92
CA TYR A 205 -15.23 24.10 8.22
C TYR A 205 -14.55 24.40 9.57
N ALA A 206 -13.23 24.56 9.52
CA ALA A 206 -12.40 24.74 10.71
C ALA A 206 -12.79 25.99 11.50
N GLU A 207 -13.25 27.03 10.81
CA GLU A 207 -13.77 28.27 11.40
C GLU A 207 -15.03 28.10 12.25
N PHE A 208 -15.74 26.96 12.12
CA PHE A 208 -16.92 26.61 12.91
C PHE A 208 -16.67 25.43 13.86
N SER A 209 -15.43 24.96 13.95
CA SER A 209 -15.04 23.77 14.72
C SER A 209 -14.23 24.13 15.96
N SER A 210 -14.29 23.27 16.97
CA SER A 210 -13.67 23.43 18.30
C SER A 210 -13.35 22.07 18.91
N THR A 211 -12.92 22.02 20.17
CA THR A 211 -12.60 20.76 20.87
C THR A 211 -13.82 19.87 21.11
N GLN A 212 -15.05 20.41 21.07
CA GLN A 212 -16.29 19.68 21.36
C GLN A 212 -17.27 19.60 20.19
N VAL A 213 -17.08 20.44 19.16
CA VAL A 213 -17.95 20.50 17.96
C VAL A 213 -17.08 20.51 16.71
N MET A 214 -17.39 19.66 15.72
CA MET A 214 -16.73 19.66 14.41
C MET A 214 -17.79 19.76 13.32
N VAL A 215 -17.53 20.62 12.33
CA VAL A 215 -18.44 20.87 11.21
C VAL A 215 -17.78 20.44 9.91
N THR A 216 -18.39 19.51 9.20
CA THR A 216 -17.91 19.00 7.91
C THR A 216 -18.99 19.10 6.84
N GLU A 217 -18.59 19.07 5.57
CA GLU A 217 -19.48 18.89 4.43
C GLU A 217 -20.33 17.62 4.62
N PHE A 218 -21.64 17.75 4.43
CA PHE A 218 -22.52 16.59 4.41
C PHE A 218 -22.48 15.93 3.04
N VAL A 219 -22.15 14.64 3.01
CA VAL A 219 -22.11 13.85 1.76
C VAL A 219 -23.25 12.84 1.77
N ASP A 220 -24.12 12.93 0.77
CA ASP A 220 -25.15 11.90 0.53
C ASP A 220 -24.48 10.58 0.15
N ALA A 221 -24.63 9.58 1.01
CA ALA A 221 -23.95 8.31 0.87
C ALA A 221 -24.81 7.12 1.33
N VAL A 222 -24.48 5.96 0.79
CA VAL A 222 -25.07 4.64 1.05
C VAL A 222 -24.23 3.93 2.11
N GLN A 223 -24.89 3.25 3.05
CA GLN A 223 -24.19 2.48 4.07
C GLN A 223 -23.31 1.38 3.44
N PRO A 224 -22.15 1.06 4.02
CA PRO A 224 -21.25 0.03 3.47
C PRO A 224 -21.89 -1.33 3.20
N TYR A 225 -22.82 -1.76 4.05
CA TYR A 225 -23.52 -3.06 3.91
C TYR A 225 -24.78 -2.98 3.05
N GLU A 226 -25.07 -1.83 2.45
CA GLU A 226 -26.17 -1.65 1.49
C GLU A 226 -25.63 -1.34 0.09
N TYR A 227 -24.39 -1.76 -0.18
CA TYR A 227 -23.68 -1.47 -1.42
C TYR A 227 -24.40 -2.03 -2.66
N GLU A 228 -25.31 -2.99 -2.49
CA GLU A 228 -26.15 -3.51 -3.57
C GLU A 228 -27.12 -2.46 -4.15
N LYS A 229 -27.30 -1.32 -3.47
CA LYS A 229 -28.03 -0.15 -4.00
C LYS A 229 -27.22 0.62 -5.05
N LEU A 230 -25.92 0.35 -5.18
CA LEU A 230 -25.04 0.98 -6.15
C LEU A 230 -25.07 0.20 -7.48
N ASN A 231 -24.75 0.89 -8.57
CA ASN A 231 -24.58 0.23 -9.88
C ASN A 231 -23.18 -0.40 -10.05
N THR A 232 -22.29 -0.24 -9.07
CA THR A 232 -20.91 -0.72 -9.10
C THR A 232 -20.84 -2.15 -8.55
N PRO A 233 -20.24 -3.11 -9.27
CA PRO A 233 -20.10 -4.49 -8.78
C PRO A 233 -19.29 -4.58 -7.48
N GLY A 234 -19.65 -5.53 -6.60
CA GLY A 234 -18.93 -5.77 -5.33
C GLY A 234 -17.44 -6.08 -5.50
N GLU A 235 -17.05 -6.75 -6.59
CA GLU A 235 -15.63 -7.00 -6.93
C GLU A 235 -14.85 -5.70 -7.15
N GLU A 236 -15.45 -4.73 -7.84
CA GLU A 236 -14.82 -3.42 -8.09
C GLU A 236 -14.75 -2.61 -6.79
N LEU A 237 -15.80 -2.64 -5.97
CA LEU A 237 -15.79 -2.00 -4.66
C LEU A 237 -14.72 -2.61 -3.73
N ALA A 238 -14.56 -3.93 -3.75
CA ALA A 238 -13.52 -4.64 -2.99
C ALA A 238 -12.12 -4.17 -3.41
N SER A 239 -11.87 -4.07 -4.72
CA SER A 239 -10.61 -3.54 -5.26
C SER A 239 -10.39 -2.07 -4.86
N ARG A 240 -11.42 -1.22 -4.86
CA ARG A 240 -11.30 0.18 -4.40
C ARG A 240 -10.87 0.29 -2.93
N VAL A 241 -11.45 -0.53 -2.04
CA VAL A 241 -11.08 -0.54 -0.61
C VAL A 241 -9.64 -1.02 -0.43
N ASP A 242 -9.27 -2.12 -1.10
CA ASP A 242 -7.90 -2.65 -1.06
C ASP A 242 -6.87 -1.65 -1.61
N ASN A 243 -7.21 -0.97 -2.71
CA ASN A 243 -6.34 0.02 -3.32
C ASN A 243 -6.09 1.24 -2.44
N LEU A 244 -7.12 1.71 -1.73
CA LEU A 244 -6.97 2.78 -0.76
C LEU A 244 -6.09 2.35 0.43
N MET A 245 -6.25 1.12 0.91
CA MET A 245 -5.41 0.56 1.98
C MET A 245 -3.93 0.56 1.59
N ASP A 246 -3.62 0.08 0.40
CA ASP A 246 -2.27 0.14 -0.15
C ASP A 246 -1.74 1.58 -0.24
N SER A 247 -2.56 2.52 -0.73
CA SER A 247 -2.17 3.92 -0.85
C SER A 247 -1.84 4.52 0.51
N MET A 248 -2.70 4.27 1.51
CA MET A 248 -2.50 4.72 2.88
C MET A 248 -1.21 4.16 3.51
N ILE A 249 -0.94 2.86 3.33
CA ILE A 249 0.20 2.19 3.98
C ILE A 249 1.50 2.41 3.20
N PHE A 250 1.53 2.06 1.92
CA PHE A 250 2.76 1.98 1.15
C PHE A 250 3.14 3.30 0.49
N LEU A 251 2.17 4.08 0.00
CA LEU A 251 2.45 5.32 -0.73
C LEU A 251 2.54 6.54 0.19
N GLN A 252 1.48 6.80 0.94
CA GLN A 252 1.30 8.03 1.68
C GLN A 252 1.85 7.93 3.11
N GLY A 253 1.83 6.74 3.71
CA GLY A 253 2.27 6.54 5.09
C GLY A 253 1.36 7.14 6.14
N LEU A 254 0.15 7.54 5.76
CA LEU A 254 -0.88 8.03 6.65
C LEU A 254 -2.07 7.07 6.55
N CYS A 255 -2.31 6.31 7.60
CA CYS A 255 -3.26 5.23 7.59
C CYS A 255 -4.41 5.47 8.56
N HIS A 256 -5.63 5.24 8.09
CA HIS A 256 -6.81 5.22 8.93
C HIS A 256 -6.77 3.98 9.82
N ALA A 257 -6.38 4.15 11.09
CA ALA A 257 -6.04 3.04 11.98
C ALA A 257 -7.25 2.20 12.42
N ASP A 258 -8.46 2.70 12.19
CA ASP A 258 -9.73 2.07 12.60
C ASP A 258 -10.75 2.03 11.45
N LEU A 259 -10.34 1.63 10.25
CA LEU A 259 -11.19 1.66 9.06
C LEU A 259 -12.23 0.52 9.07
N HIS A 260 -13.22 0.61 9.96
CA HIS A 260 -14.37 -0.29 9.99
C HIS A 260 -15.56 0.29 9.20
N PRO A 261 -16.54 -0.54 8.78
CA PRO A 261 -17.73 -0.12 8.03
C PRO A 261 -18.69 0.88 8.73
N GLY A 262 -18.29 1.46 9.86
CA GLY A 262 -19.00 2.58 10.49
C GLY A 262 -18.33 3.93 10.23
N ASN A 263 -17.07 3.92 9.76
CA ASN A 263 -16.26 5.13 9.54
C ASN A 263 -16.16 5.50 8.05
N PHE A 264 -16.80 4.74 7.18
CA PHE A 264 -16.87 5.05 5.76
C PHE A 264 -18.24 4.68 5.17
N PHE A 265 -18.55 5.27 4.02
CA PHE A 265 -19.77 5.05 3.25
C PHE A 265 -19.45 5.01 1.75
N TRP A 266 -20.44 4.77 0.90
CA TRP A 266 -20.32 4.87 -0.55
C TRP A 266 -21.15 6.02 -1.08
N ASN A 267 -20.56 7.00 -1.76
CA ASN A 267 -21.38 8.00 -2.43
C ASN A 267 -22.10 7.41 -3.66
N THR A 268 -22.96 8.20 -4.29
CA THR A 268 -23.76 7.79 -5.46
C THR A 268 -22.94 7.40 -6.69
N LYS A 269 -21.65 7.76 -6.73
CA LYS A 269 -20.69 7.36 -7.79
C LYS A 269 -19.91 6.08 -7.44
N GLY A 270 -20.17 5.48 -6.29
CA GLY A 270 -19.42 4.34 -5.75
C GLY A 270 -18.05 4.72 -5.20
N GLU A 271 -17.78 5.99 -4.92
CA GLU A 271 -16.53 6.44 -4.28
C GLU A 271 -16.64 6.24 -2.77
N LEU A 272 -15.54 5.84 -2.14
CA LEU A 272 -15.48 5.64 -0.70
C LEU A 272 -15.47 7.00 0.01
N VAL A 273 -16.42 7.24 0.90
CA VAL A 273 -16.51 8.46 1.70
C VAL A 273 -15.99 8.16 3.10
N LEU A 274 -14.85 8.71 3.48
CA LEU A 274 -14.33 8.57 4.85
C LEU A 274 -14.91 9.68 5.73
N ILE A 275 -15.52 9.32 6.86
CA ILE A 275 -16.27 10.28 7.70
C ILE A 275 -15.78 10.39 9.14
N ASP A 276 -14.81 9.57 9.55
CA ASP A 276 -14.17 9.64 10.85
C ASP A 276 -12.66 9.63 10.63
N PHE A 277 -11.93 10.49 11.34
CA PHE A 277 -10.47 10.51 11.34
C PHE A 277 -9.93 10.62 12.77
N GLY A 278 -10.69 10.13 13.75
CA GLY A 278 -10.32 10.16 15.16
C GLY A 278 -9.11 9.26 15.47
N LEU A 279 -8.83 8.25 14.63
CA LEU A 279 -7.69 7.36 14.75
C LEU A 279 -6.91 7.26 13.45
N VAL A 280 -5.80 7.99 13.39
CA VAL A 280 -4.85 7.99 12.30
C VAL A 280 -3.50 7.56 12.80
N HIS A 281 -2.81 6.74 12.03
CA HIS A 281 -1.45 6.32 12.31
C HIS A 281 -0.52 6.73 11.16
N GLU A 282 0.61 7.33 11.53
CA GLU A 282 1.67 7.67 10.59
C GLU A 282 2.76 6.60 10.62
N PHE A 283 3.07 6.05 9.46
CA PHE A 283 4.15 5.11 9.26
C PHE A 283 5.41 5.85 8.83
N PRO A 284 6.49 5.81 9.64
CA PRO A 284 7.78 6.34 9.23
C PRO A 284 8.24 5.73 7.90
N VAL A 285 9.00 6.50 7.12
CA VAL A 285 9.52 6.05 5.82
C VAL A 285 10.32 4.74 5.94
N GLU A 286 11.12 4.57 6.98
CA GLU A 286 11.87 3.32 7.22
C GLU A 286 10.93 2.12 7.43
N ASP A 287 9.87 2.27 8.23
CA ASP A 287 8.88 1.22 8.45
C ASP A 287 8.15 0.89 7.14
N ARG A 288 7.78 1.90 6.35
CA ARG A 288 7.16 1.71 5.02
C ARG A 288 8.05 0.95 4.06
N ASN A 289 9.34 1.25 4.02
CA ASN A 289 10.28 0.56 3.14
C ASN A 289 10.43 -0.92 3.54
N HIS A 290 10.50 -1.21 4.84
CA HIS A 290 10.48 -2.58 5.34
C HIS A 290 9.19 -3.30 4.97
N LEU A 291 8.04 -2.65 5.16
CA LEU A 291 6.73 -3.20 4.84
C LEU A 291 6.58 -3.49 3.35
N THR A 292 6.98 -2.54 2.51
CA THR A 292 6.96 -2.67 1.05
C THR A 292 7.85 -3.84 0.60
N THR A 293 9.08 -3.92 1.12
CA THR A 293 10.01 -5.01 0.81
C THR A 293 9.43 -6.37 1.20
N TYR A 294 8.88 -6.49 2.40
CA TYR A 294 8.24 -7.73 2.87
C TYR A 294 7.03 -8.11 2.02
N TYR A 295 6.15 -7.15 1.77
CA TYR A 295 4.91 -7.37 1.04
C TYR A 295 5.16 -7.81 -0.41
N PHE A 296 6.02 -7.11 -1.15
CA PHE A 296 6.34 -7.52 -2.52
C PHE A 296 7.10 -8.84 -2.58
N SER A 297 7.89 -9.18 -1.55
CA SER A 297 8.50 -10.52 -1.45
C SER A 297 7.46 -11.63 -1.34
N LEU A 298 6.32 -11.39 -0.66
CA LEU A 298 5.19 -12.32 -0.62
C LEU A 298 4.51 -12.43 -1.98
N VAL A 299 4.19 -11.28 -2.58
CA VAL A 299 3.48 -11.19 -3.86
C VAL A 299 4.24 -11.92 -4.97
N GLU A 300 5.58 -11.81 -4.96
CA GLU A 300 6.47 -12.40 -5.97
C GLU A 300 6.85 -13.86 -5.69
N GLY A 301 6.42 -14.41 -4.55
CA GLY A 301 6.64 -15.81 -4.18
C GLY A 301 7.98 -16.10 -3.50
N PHE A 302 8.73 -15.06 -3.09
CA PHE A 302 9.99 -15.19 -2.36
C PHE A 302 9.76 -15.48 -0.86
N TYR A 303 8.96 -16.50 -0.54
CA TYR A 303 8.46 -16.77 0.81
C TYR A 303 9.55 -16.98 1.86
N HIS A 304 10.66 -17.63 1.48
CA HIS A 304 11.78 -17.85 2.41
C HIS A 304 12.43 -16.52 2.79
N PHE A 305 12.70 -15.67 1.80
CA PHE A 305 13.21 -14.32 2.01
C PHE A 305 12.23 -13.47 2.82
N ALA A 306 10.94 -13.47 2.44
CA ALA A 306 9.91 -12.73 3.16
C ALA A 306 9.85 -13.13 4.64
N THR A 307 9.92 -14.43 4.93
CA THR A 307 9.90 -14.95 6.31
C THR A 307 11.13 -14.54 7.10
N GLN A 308 12.33 -14.67 6.52
CA GLN A 308 13.58 -14.26 7.17
C GLN A 308 13.58 -12.75 7.42
N TYR A 309 13.22 -11.96 6.40
CA TYR A 309 13.08 -10.51 6.49
C TYR A 309 12.06 -10.11 7.57
N PHE A 310 10.97 -10.85 7.69
CA PHE A 310 9.96 -10.61 8.71
C PHE A 310 10.53 -10.73 10.12
N ILE A 311 11.30 -11.80 10.35
CA ILE A 311 11.96 -12.06 11.63
C ILE A 311 12.94 -10.96 11.98
N ASP A 312 13.72 -10.48 11.02
CA ASP A 312 14.78 -9.51 11.25
C ASP A 312 14.23 -8.08 11.46
N HIS A 313 13.12 -7.73 10.83
CA HIS A 313 12.65 -6.34 10.77
C HIS A 313 11.36 -6.04 11.54
N PHE A 314 10.51 -7.02 11.86
CA PHE A 314 9.24 -6.76 12.53
C PHE A 314 9.09 -7.44 13.89
N ILE A 315 9.98 -8.37 14.23
CA ILE A 315 9.92 -9.10 15.49
C ILE A 315 10.95 -8.56 16.48
N ILE A 316 10.56 -8.42 17.73
CA ILE A 316 11.44 -8.09 18.86
C ILE A 316 11.28 -9.11 20.00
N PRO A 317 12.33 -9.31 20.81
CA PRO A 317 12.21 -10.10 22.04
C PRO A 317 11.14 -9.53 22.97
N HIS A 318 10.29 -10.38 23.55
CA HIS A 318 9.33 -9.94 24.55
C HIS A 318 10.07 -9.43 25.82
N PRO A 319 9.63 -8.35 26.48
CA PRO A 319 10.35 -7.77 27.64
C PRO A 319 10.55 -8.76 28.81
N LYS A 320 9.59 -9.67 29.00
CA LYS A 320 9.63 -10.72 30.04
C LYS A 320 10.32 -12.02 29.58
N ARG A 321 11.01 -12.00 28.43
CA ARG A 321 11.64 -13.20 27.85
C ARG A 321 12.72 -13.74 28.79
N ARG A 322 12.67 -15.05 29.04
CA ARG A 322 13.54 -15.72 30.03
C ARG A 322 14.81 -16.31 29.43
N LYS A 323 14.79 -16.71 28.16
CA LYS A 323 15.93 -17.32 27.45
C LYS A 323 16.54 -16.31 26.49
N LYS A 324 17.85 -16.05 26.58
CA LYS A 324 18.56 -15.14 25.65
C LYS A 324 18.64 -15.69 24.21
N GLU A 325 18.61 -17.00 24.04
CA GLU A 325 18.70 -17.67 22.74
C GLU A 325 17.48 -18.55 22.47
N PHE A 326 17.10 -18.65 21.21
CA PHE A 326 16.12 -19.59 20.67
C PHE A 326 16.65 -20.16 19.36
N ASP A 327 16.12 -21.30 18.95
CA ASP A 327 16.45 -21.87 17.66
C ASP A 327 15.84 -21.03 16.54
N LYS A 328 16.66 -20.14 15.98
CA LYS A 328 16.27 -19.25 14.87
C LYS A 328 15.87 -20.02 13.63
N LYS A 329 16.51 -21.18 13.36
CA LYS A 329 16.19 -22.00 12.20
C LYS A 329 14.83 -22.63 12.36
N ALA A 330 14.54 -23.22 13.51
CA ALA A 330 13.21 -23.76 13.80
C ALA A 330 12.12 -22.67 13.71
N LEU A 331 12.38 -21.45 14.22
CA LEU A 331 11.44 -20.33 14.06
C LEU A 331 11.19 -20.01 12.59
N LEU A 332 12.26 -19.91 11.79
CA LEU A 332 12.17 -19.63 10.36
C LEU A 332 11.35 -20.69 9.63
N ASP A 333 11.63 -21.97 9.88
CA ASP A 333 10.93 -23.10 9.24
C ASP A 333 9.43 -23.07 9.60
N GLU A 334 9.08 -22.88 10.87
CA GLU A 334 7.68 -22.81 11.32
C GLU A 334 6.93 -21.59 10.76
N LEU A 335 7.57 -20.42 10.67
CA LEU A 335 6.95 -19.23 10.09
C LEU A 335 6.85 -19.32 8.56
N TYR A 336 7.82 -19.96 7.91
CA TYR A 336 7.82 -20.17 6.46
C TYR A 336 6.61 -21.00 6.02
N ASP A 337 6.31 -22.07 6.75
CA ASP A 337 5.15 -22.91 6.46
C ASP A 337 3.85 -22.11 6.53
N ILE A 338 3.70 -21.23 7.54
CA ILE A 338 2.54 -20.35 7.70
C ILE A 338 2.42 -19.37 6.52
N VAL A 339 3.52 -18.71 6.17
CA VAL A 339 3.57 -17.71 5.09
C VAL A 339 3.24 -18.34 3.73
N LYS A 340 3.81 -19.53 3.47
CA LYS A 340 3.58 -20.28 2.23
C LYS A 340 2.17 -20.83 2.13
N GLU A 341 1.62 -21.35 3.23
CA GLU A 341 0.24 -21.84 3.30
C GLU A 341 -0.73 -20.70 2.99
N HIS A 342 -0.56 -19.52 3.62
CA HIS A 342 -1.40 -18.35 3.35
C HIS A 342 -1.41 -17.95 1.87
N SER A 343 -0.24 -17.95 1.25
CA SER A 343 -0.12 -17.54 -0.16
C SER A 343 -0.73 -18.55 -1.13
N SER A 344 -1.10 -19.74 -0.63
CA SER A 344 -1.70 -20.83 -1.41
C SER A 344 -3.15 -21.15 -0.99
N SER A 345 -3.62 -20.59 0.12
CA SER A 345 -4.97 -20.81 0.65
C SER A 345 -5.84 -19.57 0.48
N GLN A 346 -7.16 -19.75 0.44
CA GLN A 346 -8.12 -18.63 0.54
C GLN A 346 -8.40 -18.26 2.01
N ASP A 347 -7.49 -18.61 2.93
CA ASP A 347 -7.67 -18.25 4.33
C ASP A 347 -7.49 -16.75 4.49
N GLY A 348 -8.42 -16.11 5.20
CA GLY A 348 -8.27 -14.71 5.57
C GLY A 348 -7.01 -14.48 6.42
N PHE A 349 -6.36 -13.34 6.21
CA PHE A 349 -5.22 -12.80 6.93
C PHE A 349 -5.37 -12.90 8.44
N SER A 350 -6.59 -12.84 8.98
CA SER A 350 -6.84 -13.04 10.40
C SER A 350 -6.44 -14.43 10.95
N VAL A 351 -6.63 -15.50 10.16
CA VAL A 351 -6.26 -16.88 10.51
C VAL A 351 -4.73 -17.00 10.55
N VAL A 352 -4.08 -16.40 9.56
CA VAL A 352 -2.63 -16.39 9.41
C VAL A 352 -1.98 -15.58 10.51
N PHE A 353 -2.55 -14.42 10.84
CA PHE A 353 -2.13 -13.61 11.97
C PHE A 353 -2.24 -14.38 13.29
N TYR A 354 -3.32 -15.15 13.51
CA TYR A 354 -3.45 -16.00 14.69
C TYR A 354 -2.34 -17.07 14.76
N LYS A 355 -2.11 -17.80 13.66
CA LYS A 355 -1.03 -18.81 13.56
C LYS A 355 0.33 -18.16 13.86
N LEU A 356 0.61 -17.00 13.26
CA LEU A 356 1.80 -16.20 13.47
C LEU A 356 1.98 -15.84 14.95
N MET A 357 0.96 -15.25 15.59
CA MET A 357 1.01 -14.85 17.00
C MET A 357 1.23 -16.04 17.93
N HIS A 358 0.65 -17.20 17.61
CA HIS A 358 0.86 -18.42 18.38
C HIS A 358 2.33 -18.89 18.32
N VAL A 359 2.97 -18.84 17.15
CA VAL A 359 4.41 -19.13 17.01
C VAL A 359 5.23 -18.11 17.81
N LEU A 360 5.01 -16.80 17.61
CA LEU A 360 5.77 -15.77 18.32
C LEU A 360 5.70 -15.93 19.83
N SER A 361 4.51 -16.22 20.36
CA SER A 361 4.27 -16.44 21.79
C SER A 361 5.10 -17.61 22.35
N ARG A 362 5.16 -18.76 21.65
CA ARG A 362 5.97 -19.91 22.06
C ARG A 362 7.46 -19.57 22.15
N TYR A 363 7.94 -18.73 21.22
CA TYR A 363 9.32 -18.25 21.18
C TYR A 363 9.58 -17.05 22.10
N GLN A 364 8.56 -16.56 22.83
CA GLN A 364 8.62 -15.35 23.67
C GLN A 364 9.07 -14.12 22.89
N LEU A 365 8.54 -14.00 21.67
CA LEU A 365 8.74 -12.89 20.75
C LEU A 365 7.43 -12.11 20.63
N GLN A 366 7.53 -10.87 20.16
CA GLN A 366 6.37 -10.02 19.87
C GLN A 366 6.66 -9.18 18.63
N LEU A 367 5.61 -8.69 17.99
CA LEU A 367 5.74 -7.71 16.92
C LEU A 367 6.21 -6.37 17.47
N LYS A 368 6.86 -5.56 16.62
CA LYS A 368 7.04 -4.14 16.89
C LYS A 368 5.69 -3.43 17.02
N PRO A 369 5.59 -2.33 17.79
CA PRO A 369 4.33 -1.63 17.99
C PRO A 369 3.65 -1.18 16.68
N ASN A 370 4.37 -0.50 15.79
CA ASN A 370 3.83 -0.01 14.51
C ASN A 370 3.36 -1.16 13.60
N THR A 371 4.09 -2.27 13.59
CA THR A 371 3.68 -3.49 12.89
C THR A 371 2.37 -4.02 13.44
N SER A 372 2.22 -4.10 14.76
CA SER A 372 1.01 -4.62 15.39
C SER A 372 -0.23 -3.80 15.01
N LYS A 373 -0.08 -2.47 14.97
CA LYS A 373 -1.14 -1.54 14.53
C LYS A 373 -1.55 -1.79 13.09
N MET A 374 -0.58 -1.95 12.19
CA MET A 374 -0.85 -2.25 10.79
C MET A 374 -1.66 -3.55 10.62
N PHE A 375 -1.22 -4.63 11.27
CA PHE A 375 -1.95 -5.91 11.20
C PHE A 375 -3.39 -5.76 11.69
N LEU A 376 -3.62 -4.98 12.76
CA LEU A 376 -4.98 -4.74 13.26
C LEU A 376 -5.86 -4.01 12.23
N THR A 377 -5.32 -3.00 11.54
CA THR A 377 -6.05 -2.30 10.48
C THR A 377 -6.36 -3.22 9.30
N LEU A 378 -5.38 -4.01 8.85
CA LEU A 378 -5.57 -4.98 7.76
C LEU A 378 -6.66 -6.01 8.10
N ILE A 379 -6.63 -6.58 9.31
CA ILE A 379 -7.65 -7.54 9.78
C ILE A 379 -9.05 -6.92 9.81
N THR A 380 -9.15 -5.63 10.15
CA THR A 380 -10.45 -4.94 10.26
C THR A 380 -11.07 -4.70 8.88
N VAL A 381 -10.24 -4.33 7.90
CA VAL A 381 -10.69 -4.01 6.54
C VAL A 381 -10.91 -5.26 5.70
N GLU A 382 -10.07 -6.28 5.84
CA GLU A 382 -10.20 -7.55 5.12
C GLU A 382 -11.59 -8.17 5.27
N GLY A 383 -12.13 -8.16 6.49
CA GLY A 383 -13.46 -8.72 6.75
C GLY A 383 -14.56 -8.06 5.90
N TYR A 384 -14.40 -6.76 5.58
CA TYR A 384 -15.31 -6.05 4.69
C TYR A 384 -15.03 -6.32 3.21
N ILE A 385 -13.76 -6.40 2.80
CA ILE A 385 -13.37 -6.78 1.42
C ILE A 385 -13.95 -8.15 1.07
N LEU A 386 -13.81 -9.14 1.96
CA LEU A 386 -14.37 -10.48 1.77
C LEU A 386 -15.89 -10.53 1.80
N HIS A 387 -16.54 -9.55 2.44
CA HIS A 387 -17.99 -9.39 2.36
C HIS A 387 -18.44 -8.90 0.98
N LEU A 388 -17.71 -7.94 0.39
CA LEU A 388 -17.98 -7.44 -0.96
C LEU A 388 -17.68 -8.49 -2.03
N ASN A 389 -16.61 -9.26 -1.87
CA ASN A 389 -16.25 -10.37 -2.75
C ASN A 389 -15.60 -11.52 -1.94
N PRO A 390 -16.33 -12.60 -1.65
CA PRO A 390 -15.81 -13.74 -0.87
C PRO A 390 -14.63 -14.47 -1.50
N LYS A 391 -14.35 -14.26 -2.79
CA LYS A 391 -13.23 -14.85 -3.52
C LYS A 391 -12.13 -13.84 -3.80
N PHE A 392 -12.17 -12.67 -3.18
CA PHE A 392 -11.19 -11.63 -3.39
C PHE A 392 -9.80 -12.13 -2.95
N ASP A 393 -8.83 -12.01 -3.84
CA ASP A 393 -7.45 -12.33 -3.58
C ASP A 393 -6.65 -11.02 -3.61
N MET A 394 -6.25 -10.55 -2.42
CA MET A 394 -5.50 -9.30 -2.27
C MET A 394 -4.12 -9.39 -2.94
N ILE A 395 -3.46 -10.56 -2.88
CA ILE A 395 -2.15 -10.75 -3.51
C ILE A 395 -2.29 -10.62 -5.03
N GLU A 396 -3.31 -11.25 -5.61
CA GLU A 396 -3.59 -11.16 -7.03
C GLU A 396 -4.04 -9.75 -7.45
N ASN A 397 -4.83 -9.05 -6.61
CA ASN A 397 -5.18 -7.65 -6.84
C ASN A 397 -3.92 -6.76 -6.90
N THR A 398 -2.95 -6.96 -6.00
CA THR A 398 -1.66 -6.24 -6.05
C THR A 398 -0.84 -6.56 -7.29
N ARG A 399 -0.80 -7.83 -7.75
CA ARG A 399 -0.10 -8.18 -8.99
C ARG A 399 -0.68 -7.42 -10.19
N LYS A 400 -2.01 -7.42 -10.32
CA LYS A 400 -2.72 -6.64 -11.35
C LYS A 400 -2.41 -5.15 -11.24
N LYS A 401 -2.50 -4.60 -10.03
CA LYS A 401 -2.18 -3.19 -9.77
C LYS A 401 -0.75 -2.81 -10.11
N LYS A 402 0.24 -3.69 -9.89
CA LYS A 402 1.64 -3.45 -10.29
C LYS A 402 1.74 -3.26 -11.82
N MET A 403 0.96 -4.00 -12.60
CA MET A 403 0.86 -3.80 -14.06
C MET A 403 0.11 -2.52 -14.42
N ASP A 404 -1.01 -2.23 -13.75
CA ASP A 404 -1.80 -1.01 -14.00
C ASP A 404 -1.01 0.27 -13.61
N MET A 405 -0.24 0.25 -12.51
CA MET A 405 0.63 1.36 -12.11
C MET A 405 1.75 1.62 -13.12
N ALA A 406 2.26 0.59 -13.80
CA ALA A 406 3.20 0.80 -14.90
C ALA A 406 2.54 1.55 -16.08
N GLU A 407 1.22 1.43 -16.27
CA GLU A 407 0.47 2.23 -17.24
C GLU A 407 0.47 3.72 -16.86
N TYR A 408 0.32 4.07 -15.58
CA TYR A 408 0.42 5.46 -15.08
C TYR A 408 1.83 6.06 -15.20
N THR A 409 2.87 5.23 -15.32
CA THR A 409 4.22 5.71 -15.66
C THR A 409 4.44 5.92 -17.16
N SER A 410 3.51 5.47 -18.01
CA SER A 410 3.58 5.73 -19.44
C SER A 410 3.22 7.18 -19.74
N LEU A 411 4.08 7.86 -20.47
CA LEU A 411 3.85 9.25 -20.86
C LEU A 411 2.78 9.31 -21.95
N PRO A 412 1.90 10.32 -21.95
CA PRO A 412 1.03 10.57 -23.09
C PRO A 412 1.88 10.69 -24.37
N GLU A 413 1.40 10.13 -25.49
CA GLU A 413 2.19 10.06 -26.74
C GLU A 413 2.68 11.44 -27.20
N GLU A 414 1.89 12.49 -26.97
CA GLU A 414 2.28 13.88 -27.28
C GLU A 414 3.50 14.32 -26.46
N VAL A 415 3.52 13.99 -25.15
CA VAL A 415 4.65 14.27 -24.25
C VAL A 415 5.89 13.49 -24.69
N GLU A 416 5.74 12.22 -25.03
CA GLU A 416 6.84 11.39 -25.54
C GLU A 416 7.43 11.94 -26.84
N LYS A 417 6.58 12.33 -27.79
CA LYS A 417 7.03 12.90 -29.08
C LYS A 417 7.78 14.21 -28.87
N MET A 418 7.36 15.05 -27.94
CA MET A 418 8.08 16.28 -27.60
C MET A 418 9.41 16.00 -26.89
N LEU A 419 9.46 15.01 -25.99
CA LEU A 419 10.65 14.68 -25.20
C LEU A 419 11.71 13.90 -25.99
N MET A 420 11.28 12.94 -26.81
CA MET A 420 12.14 11.92 -27.44
C MET A 420 11.99 11.80 -28.95
N GLN A 421 10.98 12.46 -29.54
CA GLN A 421 10.61 12.33 -30.95
C GLN A 421 10.23 10.89 -31.33
N ASP A 422 10.13 10.57 -32.61
CA ASP A 422 9.69 9.23 -33.04
C ASP A 422 10.80 8.17 -32.97
N PHE A 423 12.06 8.61 -32.98
CA PHE A 423 13.24 7.74 -32.98
C PHE A 423 13.74 7.39 -31.57
N GLY A 424 13.39 8.18 -30.55
CA GLY A 424 13.91 8.02 -29.20
C GLY A 424 13.15 7.00 -28.36
N SER A 425 13.83 6.52 -27.33
CA SER A 425 13.25 5.75 -26.21
C SER A 425 13.80 6.34 -24.91
N TYR A 426 13.14 6.13 -23.76
CA TYR A 426 13.50 6.69 -22.44
C TYR A 426 14.85 6.15 -21.88
N SER A 427 15.62 5.49 -22.74
CA SER A 427 16.92 4.85 -22.49
C SER A 427 18.05 5.59 -23.18
N THR A 428 19.28 5.37 -22.69
CA THR A 428 20.48 6.04 -23.21
C THR A 428 20.83 5.70 -24.67
N ALA A 429 21.21 6.72 -25.46
CA ALA A 429 21.70 6.57 -26.84
C ALA A 429 23.18 6.13 -26.89
N LEU A 430 23.79 6.02 -28.09
CA LEU A 430 25.22 5.74 -28.28
C LEU A 430 25.85 6.79 -29.19
N PHE A 431 26.59 7.75 -28.63
CA PHE A 431 27.19 8.83 -29.39
C PHE A 431 28.50 8.36 -30.03
N LYS A 432 28.63 8.60 -31.33
CA LYS A 432 29.89 8.47 -32.06
C LYS A 432 30.23 9.84 -32.62
N ASP A 433 31.41 10.35 -32.26
CA ASP A 433 31.84 11.70 -32.64
C ASP A 433 30.78 12.77 -32.24
N ASN A 434 30.58 13.78 -33.08
CA ASN A 434 29.55 14.82 -32.90
C ASN A 434 28.26 14.50 -33.68
N CYS A 435 27.70 13.30 -33.50
CA CYS A 435 26.45 12.92 -34.15
C CYS A 435 25.21 13.53 -33.46
N SER A 436 24.10 13.66 -34.20
CA SER A 436 22.81 14.03 -33.61
C SER A 436 22.29 12.93 -32.66
N ILE A 437 21.34 13.28 -31.78
CA ILE A 437 20.68 12.31 -30.89
C ILE A 437 19.97 11.20 -31.70
N GLU A 438 19.35 11.54 -32.83
CA GLU A 438 18.72 10.57 -33.73
C GLU A 438 19.76 9.56 -34.25
N GLN A 439 20.90 10.06 -34.73
CA GLN A 439 21.98 9.19 -35.19
C GLN A 439 22.56 8.37 -34.04
N ALA A 440 22.61 8.90 -32.82
CA ALA A 440 23.06 8.18 -31.63
C ALA A 440 22.13 7.01 -31.27
N TYR A 441 20.81 7.17 -31.41
CA TYR A 441 19.86 6.06 -31.24
C TYR A 441 20.02 4.99 -32.32
N LYS A 442 20.21 5.40 -33.59
CA LYS A 442 20.52 4.49 -34.69
C LYS A 442 21.82 3.72 -34.43
N ASN A 443 22.85 4.41 -33.95
CA ASN A 443 24.13 3.80 -33.58
C ASN A 443 23.97 2.77 -32.45
N ARG A 444 23.14 3.05 -31.45
CA ARG A 444 22.84 2.10 -30.36
C ARG A 444 22.20 0.83 -30.92
N ASN A 445 21.12 0.97 -31.70
CA ASN A 445 20.43 -0.18 -32.28
C ASN A 445 21.38 -1.02 -33.15
N GLU A 446 22.21 -0.35 -33.95
CA GLU A 446 23.23 -1.00 -34.76
C GLU A 446 24.23 -1.78 -33.91
N PHE A 447 24.75 -1.15 -32.85
CA PHE A 447 25.69 -1.78 -31.92
C PHE A 447 25.07 -3.01 -31.25
N THR A 448 23.83 -2.91 -30.76
CA THR A 448 23.11 -4.03 -30.16
C THR A 448 22.95 -5.18 -31.14
N MET A 449 22.51 -4.92 -32.38
CA MET A 449 22.36 -5.95 -33.42
C MET A 449 23.70 -6.61 -33.79
N GLN A 450 24.80 -5.86 -33.78
CA GLN A 450 26.15 -6.40 -34.02
C GLN A 450 26.59 -7.30 -32.87
N GLN A 451 26.35 -6.90 -31.62
CA GLN A 451 26.73 -7.64 -30.42
C GLN A 451 26.03 -9.00 -30.33
N ILE A 452 24.72 -9.04 -30.62
CA ILE A 452 23.98 -10.32 -30.67
C ILE A 452 24.26 -11.13 -31.95
N GLY A 453 25.02 -10.58 -32.90
CA GLY A 453 25.36 -11.24 -34.16
C GLY A 453 24.14 -11.49 -35.05
N LEU A 454 23.22 -10.52 -35.12
CA LEU A 454 21.92 -10.66 -35.78
C LEU A 454 22.05 -11.11 -37.24
N LYS A 455 21.31 -12.16 -37.60
CA LYS A 455 21.18 -12.70 -38.96
C LYS A 455 19.71 -12.81 -39.35
N LYS A 456 19.47 -12.79 -40.66
CA LYS A 456 18.14 -13.01 -41.23
C LYS A 456 17.57 -14.36 -40.78
N GLY A 457 16.30 -14.37 -40.37
CA GLY A 457 15.56 -15.56 -39.91
C GLY A 457 15.86 -15.99 -38.48
N GLN A 458 16.65 -15.23 -37.71
CA GLN A 458 16.78 -15.46 -36.27
C GLN A 458 15.54 -14.96 -35.53
N PHE A 459 15.17 -15.66 -34.46
CA PHE A 459 14.12 -15.24 -33.56
C PHE A 459 14.72 -14.47 -32.36
N VAL A 460 14.24 -13.25 -32.11
CA VAL A 460 14.75 -12.38 -31.04
C VAL A 460 13.60 -11.87 -30.17
N ILE A 461 13.76 -11.94 -28.85
CA ILE A 461 12.82 -11.35 -27.89
C ILE A 461 13.41 -10.03 -27.37
N ASP A 462 12.62 -8.97 -27.38
CA ASP A 462 12.97 -7.65 -26.83
C ASP A 462 12.11 -7.38 -25.58
N VAL A 463 12.72 -7.46 -24.40
CA VAL A 463 12.04 -7.27 -23.12
C VAL A 463 12.15 -5.82 -22.68
N GLY A 464 11.00 -5.18 -22.46
CA GLY A 464 10.92 -3.73 -22.32
C GLY A 464 11.10 -3.04 -23.64
N CYS A 465 10.48 -3.55 -24.71
CA CYS A 465 10.67 -3.07 -26.07
C CYS A 465 10.27 -1.60 -26.28
N GLY A 466 9.63 -0.99 -25.28
CA GLY A 466 9.13 0.37 -25.31
C GLY A 466 8.19 0.54 -26.51
N ARG A 467 8.43 1.61 -27.26
CA ARG A 467 7.68 1.95 -28.49
C ARG A 467 8.14 1.15 -29.72
N GLY A 468 8.95 0.10 -29.56
CA GLY A 468 9.29 -0.86 -30.61
C GLY A 468 10.40 -0.42 -31.58
N GLN A 469 11.21 0.59 -31.26
CA GLN A 469 12.29 1.05 -32.16
C GLN A 469 13.36 -0.03 -32.40
N MET A 470 13.70 -0.81 -31.38
CA MET A 470 14.68 -1.90 -31.51
C MET A 470 14.09 -3.07 -32.30
N LEU A 471 12.83 -3.44 -32.02
CA LEU A 471 12.06 -4.42 -32.82
C LEU A 471 12.02 -4.06 -34.31
N ASP A 472 11.65 -2.81 -34.64
CA ASP A 472 11.59 -2.35 -36.03
C ASP A 472 12.97 -2.41 -36.73
N ALA A 473 14.04 -2.03 -36.03
CA ALA A 473 15.39 -2.11 -36.56
C ALA A 473 15.81 -3.56 -36.88
N MET A 474 15.50 -4.50 -35.98
CA MET A 474 15.79 -5.93 -36.16
C MET A 474 14.91 -6.56 -37.25
N LYS A 475 13.62 -6.22 -37.30
CA LYS A 475 12.67 -6.67 -38.32
C LYS A 475 13.09 -6.23 -39.72
N LYS A 476 13.59 -4.99 -39.86
CA LYS A 476 14.15 -4.48 -41.13
C LYS A 476 15.41 -5.23 -41.60
N ARG A 477 16.12 -5.91 -40.69
CA ARG A 477 17.22 -6.84 -41.03
C ARG A 477 16.75 -8.27 -41.31
N GLY A 478 15.44 -8.50 -41.29
CA GLY A 478 14.81 -9.77 -41.60
C GLY A 478 14.87 -10.78 -40.46
N ALA A 479 14.99 -10.34 -39.21
CA ALA A 479 14.78 -11.18 -38.03
C ALA A 479 13.28 -11.31 -37.71
N ASP A 480 12.90 -12.44 -37.13
CA ASP A 480 11.60 -12.62 -36.49
C ASP A 480 11.71 -12.07 -35.07
N VAL A 481 10.81 -11.18 -34.67
CA VAL A 481 10.94 -10.43 -33.41
C VAL A 481 9.66 -10.47 -32.60
N LEU A 482 9.81 -10.52 -31.28
CA LEU A 482 8.72 -10.42 -30.33
C LEU A 482 9.05 -9.41 -29.24
N GLY A 483 8.21 -8.37 -29.12
CA GLY A 483 8.27 -7.43 -28.01
C GLY A 483 7.52 -7.92 -26.79
N VAL A 484 8.05 -7.62 -25.61
CA VAL A 484 7.36 -7.78 -24.33
C VAL A 484 7.36 -6.42 -23.63
N THR A 485 6.19 -5.89 -23.30
CA THR A 485 6.06 -4.66 -22.52
C THR A 485 4.96 -4.77 -21.47
N ILE A 486 5.17 -4.09 -20.34
CA ILE A 486 4.17 -3.92 -19.28
C ILE A 486 3.21 -2.75 -19.57
N SER A 487 3.52 -1.91 -20.56
CA SER A 487 2.67 -0.78 -20.95
C SER A 487 1.73 -1.16 -22.10
N LYS A 488 0.43 -1.07 -21.84
CA LYS A 488 -0.60 -1.30 -22.85
C LYS A 488 -0.53 -0.28 -24.00
N THR A 489 -0.23 0.97 -23.67
CA THR A 489 -0.04 2.05 -24.65
C THR A 489 1.13 1.75 -25.59
N GLU A 490 2.29 1.34 -25.04
CA GLU A 490 3.44 0.95 -25.85
C GLU A 490 3.17 -0.26 -26.73
N GLN A 491 2.41 -1.24 -26.21
CA GLN A 491 2.00 -2.42 -26.97
C GLN A 491 1.11 -2.03 -28.15
N GLN A 492 0.12 -1.15 -27.94
CA GLN A 492 -0.74 -0.66 -29.02
C GLN A 492 0.07 0.06 -30.10
N LEU A 493 1.02 0.92 -29.71
CA LEU A 493 1.91 1.61 -30.65
C LEU A 493 2.78 0.62 -31.45
N CYS A 494 3.24 -0.47 -30.85
CA CYS A 494 3.95 -1.53 -31.56
C CYS A 494 3.05 -2.19 -32.61
N VAL A 495 1.82 -2.53 -32.24
CA VAL A 495 0.84 -3.16 -33.16
C VAL A 495 0.49 -2.24 -34.33
N GLU A 496 0.28 -0.94 -34.08
CA GLU A 496 0.04 0.05 -35.13
C GLU A 496 1.20 0.18 -36.12
N ARG A 497 2.43 -0.05 -35.65
CA ARG A 497 3.66 -0.12 -36.47
C ARG A 497 3.85 -1.48 -37.16
N GLY A 498 2.91 -2.42 -36.99
CA GLY A 498 2.99 -3.76 -37.54
C GLY A 498 4.06 -4.62 -36.88
N LEU A 499 4.37 -4.39 -35.60
CA LEU A 499 5.31 -5.17 -34.80
C LEU A 499 4.54 -6.12 -33.87
N ASP A 500 5.06 -7.34 -33.71
CA ASP A 500 4.50 -8.30 -32.77
C ASP A 500 4.94 -7.94 -31.35
N CYS A 501 3.99 -7.65 -30.47
CA CYS A 501 4.24 -7.22 -29.10
C CYS A 501 3.15 -7.74 -28.16
N VAL A 502 3.56 -8.35 -27.05
CA VAL A 502 2.66 -8.84 -26.00
C VAL A 502 2.66 -7.89 -24.81
N TRP A 503 1.46 -7.62 -24.30
CA TRP A 503 1.27 -6.87 -23.06
C TRP A 503 1.37 -7.85 -21.89
N SER A 504 2.55 -7.93 -21.27
CA SER A 504 2.86 -8.86 -20.19
C SER A 504 4.09 -8.40 -19.43
N SER A 505 4.14 -8.72 -18.14
CA SER A 505 5.41 -8.81 -17.41
C SER A 505 6.25 -9.95 -17.99
N TRP A 506 7.58 -9.90 -17.82
CA TRP A 506 8.42 -11.04 -18.20
C TRP A 506 8.17 -12.23 -17.27
N GLU A 507 7.78 -11.96 -16.01
CA GLU A 507 7.41 -12.96 -15.02
C GLU A 507 6.19 -13.79 -15.43
N ASP A 508 5.18 -13.17 -16.06
CA ASP A 508 3.94 -13.83 -16.49
C ASP A 508 3.91 -14.18 -17.99
N PHE A 509 5.02 -13.99 -18.69
CA PHE A 509 5.12 -14.21 -20.14
C PHE A 509 4.54 -15.57 -20.56
N ASP A 510 4.86 -16.65 -19.83
CA ASP A 510 4.39 -18.00 -20.18
C ASP A 510 2.91 -18.25 -19.89
N ASN A 511 2.30 -17.44 -19.02
CA ASN A 511 0.88 -17.57 -18.66
C ASN A 511 -0.02 -16.80 -19.63
N VAL A 512 0.47 -15.67 -20.16
CA VAL A 512 -0.31 -14.75 -20.99
C VAL A 512 -0.18 -15.05 -22.49
N VAL A 513 0.94 -15.65 -22.90
CA VAL A 513 1.22 -15.91 -24.30
C VAL A 513 0.43 -17.12 -24.82
N GLU A 514 -0.54 -16.88 -25.70
CA GLU A 514 -1.40 -17.92 -26.27
C GLU A 514 -0.70 -18.85 -27.30
N LYS A 515 0.40 -18.38 -27.91
CA LYS A 515 1.11 -19.10 -28.99
C LYS A 515 2.47 -19.60 -28.52
N PRO A 516 2.82 -20.88 -28.70
CA PRO A 516 4.17 -21.35 -28.39
C PRO A 516 5.17 -20.70 -29.35
N TYR A 517 6.11 -19.94 -28.82
CA TYR A 517 7.24 -19.39 -29.56
C TYR A 517 8.42 -20.37 -29.53
N PRO A 518 9.26 -20.41 -30.59
CA PRO A 518 10.51 -21.16 -30.54
C PRO A 518 11.46 -20.54 -29.51
N LEU A 519 12.46 -21.32 -29.08
CA LEU A 519 13.59 -20.75 -28.34
C LEU A 519 14.26 -19.66 -29.17
N ALA A 520 14.56 -18.53 -28.53
CA ALA A 520 15.17 -17.38 -29.15
C ALA A 520 16.66 -17.61 -29.43
N ASP A 521 17.15 -17.05 -30.53
CA ASP A 521 18.57 -16.92 -30.83
C ASP A 521 19.22 -15.85 -29.96
N ALA A 522 18.46 -14.79 -29.64
CA ALA A 522 18.89 -13.74 -28.73
C ALA A 522 17.74 -13.14 -27.92
N ILE A 523 18.08 -12.62 -26.74
CA ILE A 523 17.21 -11.77 -25.92
C ILE A 523 17.90 -10.43 -25.74
N VAL A 524 17.15 -9.34 -25.92
CA VAL A 524 17.60 -7.97 -25.70
C VAL A 524 16.81 -7.39 -24.53
N ILE A 525 17.53 -6.78 -23.58
CA ILE A 525 16.97 -6.08 -22.43
C ILE A 525 17.60 -4.69 -22.39
N ILE A 526 16.77 -3.65 -22.45
CA ILE A 526 17.25 -2.26 -22.43
C ILE A 526 16.57 -1.52 -21.27
N GLU A 527 17.36 -1.16 -20.27
CA GLU A 527 17.03 -0.27 -19.15
C GLU A 527 15.89 -0.65 -18.21
N ILE A 528 15.21 -1.80 -18.39
CA ILE A 528 14.13 -2.19 -17.47
C ILE A 528 14.62 -2.52 -16.04
N LEU A 529 15.90 -2.89 -15.90
CA LEU A 529 16.43 -3.43 -14.64
C LEU A 529 16.45 -2.41 -13.50
N VAL A 530 16.45 -1.11 -13.79
CA VAL A 530 16.37 -0.07 -12.74
C VAL A 530 15.01 -0.01 -12.05
N HIS A 531 13.97 -0.55 -12.69
CA HIS A 531 12.61 -0.62 -12.17
C HIS A 531 12.32 -1.96 -11.48
N MET A 532 13.28 -2.89 -11.46
CA MET A 532 13.07 -4.20 -10.84
C MET A 532 13.04 -4.13 -9.32
N ALA A 533 13.64 -3.11 -8.70
CA ALA A 533 13.56 -2.90 -7.26
C ALA A 533 13.78 -1.42 -6.94
N SER A 534 13.44 -0.98 -5.73
CA SER A 534 13.98 0.26 -5.15
C SER A 534 15.39 0.04 -4.62
N ILE A 535 16.15 1.11 -4.35
CA ILE A 535 17.47 1.00 -3.69
C ILE A 535 17.31 0.35 -2.30
N PHE A 536 16.18 0.57 -1.61
CA PHE A 536 15.89 -0.06 -0.33
C PHE A 536 15.70 -1.58 -0.46
N GLU A 537 14.92 -2.03 -1.44
CA GLU A 537 14.75 -3.45 -1.74
C GLU A 537 16.05 -4.09 -2.22
N ASN A 538 16.87 -3.37 -3.00
CA ASN A 538 18.19 -3.84 -3.41
C ASN A 538 19.12 -4.04 -2.20
N ARG A 539 19.18 -3.08 -1.28
CA ARG A 539 19.91 -3.20 0.00
C ARG A 539 19.43 -4.38 0.84
N ALA A 540 18.15 -4.71 0.75
CA ALA A 540 17.57 -5.86 1.44
C ALA A 540 17.94 -7.20 0.79
N GLY A 541 18.45 -7.22 -0.45
CA GLY A 541 18.78 -8.42 -1.22
C GLY A 541 17.69 -8.88 -2.18
N LEU A 542 16.57 -8.15 -2.29
CA LEU A 542 15.45 -8.54 -3.15
C LEU A 542 15.80 -8.41 -4.65
N MET A 543 16.68 -7.46 -5.00
CA MET A 543 17.20 -7.33 -6.37
C MET A 543 17.90 -8.60 -6.84
N ASP A 544 18.72 -9.24 -6.01
CA ASP A 544 19.44 -10.46 -6.38
C ASP A 544 18.48 -11.63 -6.68
N LEU A 545 17.41 -11.78 -5.89
CA LEU A 545 16.38 -12.80 -6.13
C LEU A 545 15.62 -12.56 -7.44
N ARG A 546 15.25 -11.30 -7.71
CA ARG A 546 14.58 -10.92 -8.96
C ARG A 546 15.51 -11.13 -10.17
N LEU A 547 16.79 -10.80 -10.05
CA LEU A 547 17.79 -11.06 -11.09
C LEU A 547 17.99 -12.57 -11.35
N GLN A 548 18.06 -13.40 -10.31
CA GLN A 548 18.16 -14.86 -10.47
C GLN A 548 16.99 -15.41 -11.26
N LYS A 549 15.76 -15.01 -10.90
CA LYS A 549 14.53 -15.41 -11.61
C LYS A 549 14.54 -14.92 -13.06
N LEU A 550 15.01 -13.69 -13.31
CA LEU A 550 15.14 -13.16 -14.68
C LEU A 550 16.14 -13.95 -15.52
N PHE A 551 17.33 -14.24 -14.99
CA PHE A 551 18.35 -14.99 -15.72
C PHE A 551 17.95 -16.45 -15.94
N GLU A 552 17.29 -17.09 -14.98
CA GLU A 552 16.69 -18.41 -15.14
C GLU A 552 15.65 -18.40 -16.29
N TRP A 553 14.73 -17.43 -16.28
CA TRP A 553 13.76 -17.26 -17.35
C TRP A 553 14.43 -17.03 -18.72
N CYS A 554 15.39 -16.11 -18.80
CA CYS A 554 16.13 -15.83 -20.04
C CYS A 554 16.82 -17.09 -20.58
N SER A 555 17.44 -17.88 -19.69
CA SER A 555 18.08 -19.15 -20.05
C SER A 555 17.07 -20.16 -20.61
N GLY A 556 15.90 -20.25 -19.98
CA GLY A 556 14.79 -21.09 -20.44
C GLY A 556 14.18 -20.67 -21.79
N LYS A 557 14.36 -19.40 -22.20
CA LYS A 557 13.88 -18.87 -23.49
C LYS A 557 14.94 -18.82 -24.59
N LEU A 558 16.20 -19.05 -24.26
CA LEU A 558 17.31 -19.03 -25.23
C LEU A 558 17.68 -20.44 -25.71
N LYS A 559 18.04 -20.54 -26.99
CA LYS A 559 18.77 -21.70 -27.53
C LYS A 559 20.13 -21.83 -26.84
N ASP A 560 20.69 -23.03 -26.84
CA ASP A 560 22.06 -23.24 -26.37
C ASP A 560 23.02 -22.34 -27.16
N HIS A 561 23.98 -21.73 -26.45
CA HIS A 561 24.87 -20.70 -26.99
C HIS A 561 24.18 -19.41 -27.51
N GLY A 562 22.87 -19.25 -27.27
CA GLY A 562 22.13 -18.03 -27.55
C GLY A 562 22.67 -16.82 -26.77
N LYS A 563 22.39 -15.62 -27.26
CA LYS A 563 22.95 -14.37 -26.73
C LYS A 563 21.94 -13.60 -25.88
N LEU A 564 22.37 -13.15 -24.71
CA LEU A 564 21.60 -12.21 -23.89
C LEU A 564 22.35 -10.89 -23.87
N TYR A 565 21.72 -9.84 -24.39
CA TYR A 565 22.24 -8.49 -24.38
C TYR A 565 21.49 -7.65 -23.37
N ILE A 566 22.23 -6.97 -22.48
CA ILE A 566 21.68 -6.10 -21.45
C ILE A 566 22.32 -4.73 -21.57
N GLN A 567 21.51 -3.70 -21.80
CA GLN A 567 21.90 -2.32 -21.52
C GLN A 567 21.25 -1.89 -20.21
N VAL A 568 22.05 -1.34 -19.28
CA VAL A 568 21.58 -1.02 -17.93
C VAL A 568 22.27 0.21 -17.35
N LEU A 569 21.45 1.09 -16.77
CA LEU A 569 21.82 2.09 -15.80
C LEU A 569 22.09 1.40 -14.46
N ASN A 570 23.32 1.50 -13.99
CA ASN A 570 23.78 0.81 -12.80
C ASN A 570 24.43 1.81 -11.84
N ALA A 571 24.49 1.46 -10.56
CA ALA A 571 25.16 2.28 -9.56
C ALA A 571 26.43 1.60 -9.03
N ASP A 572 27.34 2.41 -8.50
CA ASP A 572 28.49 1.93 -7.72
C ASP A 572 28.00 1.16 -6.49
N SER A 573 28.65 0.05 -6.16
CA SER A 573 28.24 -0.77 -5.02
C SER A 573 28.29 0.00 -3.71
N ARG A 574 29.17 1.00 -3.55
CA ARG A 574 29.21 1.86 -2.35
C ARG A 574 28.02 2.80 -2.24
N PHE A 575 27.31 3.10 -3.32
CA PHE A 575 26.08 3.87 -3.26
C PHE A 575 24.91 2.97 -2.84
N ILE A 576 24.83 1.78 -3.45
CA ILE A 576 23.85 0.76 -3.11
C ILE A 576 24.04 0.31 -1.67
N GLU A 577 25.26 -0.09 -1.28
CA GLU A 577 25.65 -0.50 0.08
C GLU A 577 25.82 0.68 1.04
N GLY A 578 25.80 1.91 0.53
CA GLY A 578 26.20 3.13 1.23
C GLY A 578 25.65 3.20 2.65
N LEU A 579 26.57 3.44 3.59
CA LEU A 579 26.32 3.55 5.02
C LEU A 579 25.07 4.37 5.27
N LYS A 580 24.18 3.90 6.16
CA LYS A 580 22.96 4.59 6.65
C LYS A 580 23.18 6.05 7.13
N HIS A 581 24.40 6.60 7.06
CA HIS A 581 24.85 7.86 7.65
C HIS A 581 25.47 8.87 6.66
N GLN A 582 25.47 8.62 5.34
CA GLN A 582 25.75 9.70 4.38
C GLN A 582 24.45 10.42 4.02
N GLU A 583 24.18 11.54 4.71
CA GLU A 583 22.98 12.36 4.54
C GLU A 583 22.64 12.60 3.06
N THR A 584 23.64 12.99 2.25
CA THR A 584 23.44 13.28 0.81
C THR A 584 22.95 12.06 0.00
N CYS A 585 23.40 10.85 0.32
CA CYS A 585 22.95 9.66 -0.41
C CYS A 585 21.54 9.24 0.00
N ASN A 586 21.24 9.31 1.30
CA ASN A 586 19.90 9.00 1.81
C ASN A 586 18.87 10.01 1.27
N GLU A 587 19.21 11.30 1.24
CA GLU A 587 18.36 12.34 0.66
C GLU A 587 18.05 12.08 -0.82
N ILE A 588 19.03 11.63 -1.61
CA ILE A 588 18.80 11.29 -3.03
C ILE A 588 17.89 10.06 -3.16
N ILE A 589 18.11 9.04 -2.33
CA ILE A 589 17.30 7.81 -2.33
C ILE A 589 15.86 8.12 -1.94
N GLU A 590 15.63 8.95 -0.93
CA GLU A 590 14.29 9.38 -0.51
C GLU A 590 13.57 10.17 -1.60
N LYS A 591 14.31 10.95 -2.40
CA LYS A 591 13.75 11.70 -3.53
C LYS A 591 13.50 10.83 -4.78
N ALA A 592 14.11 9.65 -4.90
CA ALA A 592 13.93 8.75 -6.04
C ALA A 592 13.63 7.30 -5.60
N PRO A 593 12.54 7.05 -4.86
CA PRO A 593 12.30 5.78 -4.19
C PRO A 593 12.02 4.60 -5.15
N ILE A 594 11.71 4.87 -6.42
CA ILE A 594 11.34 3.86 -7.41
C ILE A 594 12.56 3.31 -8.16
N LEU A 595 13.72 3.98 -8.09
CA LEU A 595 14.94 3.57 -8.78
C LEU A 595 15.76 2.61 -7.92
N GLY A 596 16.21 1.49 -8.48
CA GLY A 596 16.89 0.41 -7.76
C GLY A 596 18.36 0.19 -8.01
N PHE A 597 18.82 0.55 -9.21
CA PHE A 597 20.16 0.32 -9.76
C PHE A 597 20.85 -0.97 -9.28
N ALA A 598 20.80 -2.03 -10.08
CA ALA A 598 21.72 -3.15 -9.85
C ALA A 598 23.18 -2.71 -10.07
N SER A 599 24.15 -3.31 -9.40
CA SER A 599 25.57 -3.17 -9.77
C SER A 599 25.94 -4.16 -10.88
N VAL A 600 26.98 -3.84 -11.68
CA VAL A 600 27.53 -4.79 -12.67
C VAL A 600 27.98 -6.09 -11.99
N LYS A 601 28.50 -5.99 -10.75
CA LYS A 601 28.90 -7.16 -9.96
C LYS A 601 27.71 -8.07 -9.65
N GLN A 602 26.57 -7.52 -9.23
CA GLN A 602 25.35 -8.28 -9.00
C GLN A 602 24.84 -8.93 -10.28
N LEU A 603 24.83 -8.20 -11.40
CA LEU A 603 24.41 -8.74 -12.69
C LEU A 603 25.25 -9.93 -13.12
N VAL A 604 26.59 -9.78 -13.09
CA VAL A 604 27.52 -10.86 -13.45
C VAL A 604 27.33 -12.05 -12.51
N ALA A 605 27.29 -11.83 -11.20
CA ALA A 605 27.19 -12.90 -10.20
C ALA A 605 25.89 -13.71 -10.34
N ASN A 606 24.74 -13.05 -10.52
CA ASN A 606 23.45 -13.75 -10.66
C ASN A 606 23.26 -14.38 -12.05
N SER A 607 24.00 -13.92 -13.07
CA SER A 607 23.99 -14.54 -14.40
C SER A 607 24.86 -15.79 -14.52
N ASP A 608 25.90 -15.92 -13.67
CA ASP A 608 26.92 -16.96 -13.80
C ASP A 608 26.37 -18.40 -13.85
N PRO A 609 25.33 -18.80 -13.08
CA PRO A 609 24.80 -20.17 -13.19
C PRO A 609 24.36 -20.55 -14.60
N TYR A 610 23.96 -19.59 -15.43
CA TYR A 610 23.34 -19.81 -16.73
C TYR A 610 24.14 -19.26 -17.92
N PHE A 611 25.01 -18.27 -17.69
CA PHE A 611 25.66 -17.51 -18.74
C PHE A 611 27.16 -17.32 -18.53
N GLU A 612 27.89 -17.23 -19.63
CA GLU A 612 29.26 -16.73 -19.69
C GLU A 612 29.26 -15.26 -20.11
N VAL A 613 30.06 -14.44 -19.42
CA VAL A 613 30.28 -13.04 -19.80
C VAL A 613 31.20 -13.00 -21.02
N VAL A 614 30.69 -12.45 -22.12
CA VAL A 614 31.45 -12.28 -23.36
C VAL A 614 32.16 -10.93 -23.37
N GLU A 615 31.39 -9.85 -23.21
CA GLU A 615 31.91 -8.48 -23.23
C GLU A 615 31.13 -7.58 -22.25
N ILE A 616 31.82 -6.60 -21.67
CA ILE A 616 31.22 -5.52 -20.87
C ILE A 616 31.78 -4.20 -21.39
N HIS A 617 30.92 -3.33 -21.90
CA HIS A 617 31.28 -2.01 -22.38
C HIS A 617 30.77 -0.93 -21.44
N ASN A 618 31.66 -0.03 -21.00
CA ASN A 618 31.28 1.15 -20.25
C ASN A 618 31.07 2.32 -21.21
N HIS A 619 29.84 2.83 -21.24
CA HIS A 619 29.44 3.94 -22.11
C HIS A 619 28.82 5.09 -21.30
N SER A 620 29.31 5.30 -20.07
CA SER A 620 28.75 6.29 -19.15
C SER A 620 28.84 7.74 -19.66
N GLU A 621 29.69 8.02 -20.65
CA GLU A 621 29.74 9.35 -21.29
C GLU A 621 28.51 9.66 -22.15
N ASP A 622 27.84 8.65 -22.69
CA ASP A 622 26.60 8.81 -23.49
C ASP A 622 25.41 9.21 -22.62
N LEU A 623 25.48 8.88 -21.32
CA LEU A 623 24.44 9.13 -20.34
C LEU A 623 24.17 10.62 -20.19
N LEU A 624 25.20 11.39 -19.87
CA LEU A 624 25.08 12.84 -19.68
C LEU A 624 24.55 13.53 -20.94
N LYS A 625 25.06 13.15 -22.12
CA LYS A 625 24.60 13.72 -23.40
C LYS A 625 23.11 13.46 -23.64
N THR A 626 22.62 12.27 -23.30
CA THR A 626 21.21 11.91 -23.45
C THR A 626 20.34 12.67 -22.45
N TYR A 627 20.74 12.72 -21.17
CA TYR A 627 19.95 13.37 -20.12
C TYR A 627 19.90 14.90 -20.26
N TYR A 628 21.00 15.54 -20.69
CA TYR A 628 20.96 16.96 -21.03
C TYR A 628 20.02 17.25 -22.21
N TYR A 629 19.96 16.35 -23.19
CA TYR A 629 18.98 16.47 -24.28
C TYR A 629 17.54 16.39 -23.74
N PHE A 630 17.24 15.45 -22.85
CA PHE A 630 15.92 15.33 -22.23
C PHE A 630 15.56 16.54 -21.37
N GLN A 631 16.49 17.05 -20.55
CA GLN A 631 16.28 18.29 -19.80
C GLN A 631 16.00 19.48 -20.74
N GLN A 632 16.76 19.60 -21.84
CA GLN A 632 16.53 20.65 -22.83
C GLN A 632 15.16 20.52 -23.50
N GLN A 633 14.72 19.31 -23.87
CA GLN A 633 13.38 19.12 -24.44
C GLN A 633 12.30 19.42 -23.40
N PHE A 634 12.48 19.00 -22.15
CA PHE A 634 11.55 19.32 -21.08
C PHE A 634 11.45 20.83 -20.88
N ASP A 635 12.56 21.56 -20.75
CA ASP A 635 12.55 23.01 -20.58
C ASP A 635 11.91 23.74 -21.75
N LYS A 636 12.18 23.27 -22.97
CA LYS A 636 11.58 23.81 -24.19
C LYS A 636 10.06 23.64 -24.23
N HIS A 637 9.55 22.54 -23.68
CA HIS A 637 8.14 22.14 -23.75
C HIS A 637 7.39 22.23 -22.41
N GLU A 638 8.00 22.81 -21.38
CA GLU A 638 7.51 22.80 -19.98
C GLU A 638 6.07 23.27 -19.84
N LYS A 639 5.70 24.37 -20.51
CA LYS A 639 4.31 24.88 -20.47
C LYS A 639 3.30 23.85 -21.00
N ARG A 640 3.65 23.18 -22.10
CA ARG A 640 2.78 22.17 -22.70
C ARG A 640 2.72 20.91 -21.85
N PHE A 641 3.83 20.53 -21.21
CA PHE A 641 3.85 19.42 -20.26
C PHE A 641 2.96 19.69 -19.04
N ALA A 642 2.98 20.92 -18.50
CA ALA A 642 2.11 21.31 -17.40
C ALA A 642 0.61 21.32 -17.77
N GLU A 643 0.26 21.45 -19.06
CA GLU A 643 -1.12 21.34 -19.56
C GLU A 643 -1.58 19.89 -19.75
N LEU A 644 -0.64 19.01 -20.15
CA LEU A 644 -0.93 17.62 -20.52
C LEU A 644 -0.81 16.63 -19.37
N LEU A 645 -0.04 16.99 -18.34
CA LEU A 645 0.28 16.10 -17.22
C LEU A 645 -0.38 16.58 -15.95
N ASP A 646 -0.73 15.62 -15.10
CA ASP A 646 -1.09 15.90 -13.72
C ASP A 646 0.03 16.71 -13.01
N PRO A 647 -0.29 17.74 -12.20
CA PRO A 647 0.71 18.57 -11.56
C PRO A 647 1.73 17.82 -10.68
N LYS A 648 1.31 16.74 -10.00
CA LYS A 648 2.21 15.89 -9.19
C LYS A 648 3.14 15.12 -10.12
N PHE A 649 2.60 14.50 -11.16
CA PHE A 649 3.40 13.75 -12.13
C PHE A 649 4.40 14.63 -12.88
N HIS A 650 4.00 15.84 -13.30
CA HIS A 650 4.89 16.83 -13.90
C HIS A 650 6.08 17.18 -12.99
N ARG A 651 5.83 17.40 -11.69
CA ARG A 651 6.89 17.65 -10.70
C ARG A 651 7.80 16.45 -10.51
N LEU A 652 7.24 15.25 -10.44
CA LEU A 652 8.01 14.01 -10.28
C LEU A 652 8.95 13.78 -11.46
N MET A 653 8.47 13.95 -12.71
CA MET A 653 9.30 13.77 -13.90
C MET A 653 10.45 14.78 -13.96
N ARG A 654 10.19 16.05 -13.63
CA ARG A 654 11.23 17.08 -13.51
C ARG A 654 12.28 16.69 -12.46
N MET A 655 11.82 16.26 -11.30
CA MET A 655 12.67 15.86 -10.19
C MET A 655 13.54 14.65 -10.57
N GLU A 656 12.94 13.63 -11.19
CA GLU A 656 13.63 12.43 -11.63
C GLU A 656 14.71 12.75 -12.68
N LEU A 657 14.40 13.55 -13.70
CA LEU A 657 15.40 14.00 -14.68
C LEU A 657 16.58 14.70 -14.01
N ASN A 658 16.32 15.58 -13.03
CA ASN A 658 17.37 16.29 -12.32
C ASN A 658 18.23 15.36 -11.46
N ILE A 659 17.61 14.44 -10.72
CA ILE A 659 18.32 13.46 -9.88
C ILE A 659 19.18 12.55 -10.74
N LEU A 660 18.65 12.05 -11.85
CA LEU A 660 19.38 11.17 -12.76
C LEU A 660 20.57 11.89 -13.40
N THR A 661 20.39 13.15 -13.84
CA THR A 661 21.51 13.98 -14.32
C THR A 661 22.57 14.18 -13.22
N GLU A 662 22.16 14.54 -12.00
CA GLU A 662 23.07 14.75 -10.87
C GLU A 662 23.87 13.47 -10.53
N LEU A 663 23.20 12.31 -10.53
CA LEU A 663 23.83 11.02 -10.29
C LEU A 663 24.84 10.65 -11.40
N ALA A 664 24.52 10.98 -12.65
CA ALA A 664 25.42 10.79 -13.78
C ALA A 664 26.65 11.73 -13.70
N GLU A 665 26.46 13.01 -13.37
CA GLU A 665 27.54 14.00 -13.22
C GLU A 665 28.52 13.59 -12.12
N LYS A 666 27.98 13.09 -11.00
CA LYS A 666 28.77 12.57 -9.88
C LYS A 666 29.40 11.20 -10.15
N LYS A 667 29.14 10.59 -11.33
CA LYS A 667 29.59 9.25 -11.74
C LYS A 667 29.14 8.13 -10.78
N ILE A 668 28.06 8.38 -10.04
CA ILE A 668 27.40 7.42 -9.16
C ILE A 668 26.59 6.45 -10.02
N MET A 669 25.80 7.00 -10.94
CA MET A 669 25.13 6.26 -12.00
C MET A 669 26.04 6.11 -13.20
N ARG A 670 26.03 4.93 -13.80
CA ARG A 670 26.83 4.54 -14.96
C ARG A 670 25.97 3.82 -15.97
N LEU A 671 26.45 3.73 -17.19
CA LEU A 671 25.83 2.95 -18.26
C LEU A 671 26.78 1.81 -18.67
N HIS A 672 26.29 0.58 -18.56
CA HIS A 672 26.98 -0.58 -19.10
C HIS A 672 26.13 -1.32 -20.13
N ARG A 673 26.81 -1.86 -21.14
CA ARG A 673 26.26 -2.76 -22.15
C ARG A 673 26.98 -4.09 -22.02
N ILE A 674 26.26 -5.12 -21.63
CA ILE A 674 26.78 -6.43 -21.24
C ILE A 674 26.28 -7.45 -22.27
N LEU A 675 27.21 -8.19 -22.86
CA LEU A 675 26.91 -9.33 -23.71
C LEU A 675 27.20 -10.62 -22.93
N LEU A 676 26.17 -11.44 -22.80
CA LEU A 676 26.20 -12.74 -22.16
C LEU A 676 25.91 -13.83 -23.20
N GLN A 677 26.46 -15.02 -22.99
CA GLN A 677 26.17 -16.20 -23.80
C GLN A 677 25.68 -17.34 -22.94
N LYS A 678 24.57 -17.97 -23.32
CA LYS A 678 24.02 -19.11 -22.58
C LYS A 678 25.02 -20.26 -22.59
N LYS A 679 25.27 -20.86 -21.41
CA LYS A 679 26.05 -22.09 -21.25
C LYS A 679 25.32 -23.25 -21.95
N ALA A 680 26.08 -24.25 -22.40
CA ALA A 680 25.54 -25.43 -23.07
C ALA A 680 24.73 -26.33 -22.12
#